data_AF-A0A6A6V6Y3-F1
#
_entry.id   AF-A0A6A6V6Y3-F1
#
_cell.length_a   1.000
_cell.length_b   1.000
_cell.length_c   1.000
_cell.angle_alpha   90.00
_cell.angle_beta   90.00
_cell.angle_gamma   90.00
#
_symmetry.space_group_name_H-M   'P 1'
#
loop_
_entity.id
_entity.type
_entity.pdbx_description
1 polymer ?
#
loop_
_entity_poly.entity_id
_entity_poly.type
_entity_poly.pdbx_seq_one_letter_code
_entity_poly.pdbx_strand_id
1 'polypeptide(L)'
;MHISQKLAQARAEGKPTFSFEFFPPKTAQGVQNLYDRMDRMHGLGPLFIDITWGAGGRHSQLTCEMVKVAQAVYGLETCMHLTCTDMEKTKLDDALKEAYNAGCTNILALRGDPPREREKWEATAGGFRYAKDLVKYIRDRYGNHFDIGVAGYSEGCEDNGDVDLLIDHLKEKVDAGATFIVTQMFYDTDLFLEWVRKVRAKGIDIPIIPGIMPIHTYAAFMRRANWTKCHIPEHWMKALEPVKNDDVAVREVGKDLVVDMCRKLIDAGILHLHFYTMNLAQATRMVLEDLDIVPDLESPLERPLPWRPSLALNRRDENVRPIFWRNRKASYVARTQDWDEFPNGRWGDARSPAFGELDAYGVGLKGTNEQNIKLWGAPTSIKDISDLFVRYMSKQLDSLPWSEQPIDKEAELIQQELIDLNKRGFLTINSQPAVNGAKSSDLVFGWGPRNGYVYQKAYLEVFVSPEHIAELITRIERDPDLTYYAVNKDGDLKTNSPDGPNAVTWGVFPGKEIVQPTIVETVSFLAWKDEFYRLGQDWANCHSSVSPSRYVIEDLMDTWYLVNIVHNDFMVTHGIFQLFDGLQVEDMEKPMHTTGTPNGDAHANGTTEKTVELNGSNGEKTKIEVASDALKSAASALTNGLNGLKVSN
;
A
#
# COMPACT_ATOMS: atom_id res chain seq x y z
N MET A 1 -7.08 -2.73 -16.94
CA MET A 1 -7.10 -2.35 -18.37
C MET A 1 -5.96 -3.09 -19.04
N HIS A 2 -6.16 -3.62 -20.25
CA HIS A 2 -5.13 -4.40 -20.93
C HIS A 2 -3.87 -3.57 -21.21
N ILE A 3 -2.71 -4.10 -20.86
CA ILE A 3 -1.41 -3.47 -21.08
C ILE A 3 -1.22 -3.13 -22.57
N SER A 4 -1.56 -4.03 -23.48
CA SER A 4 -1.47 -3.83 -24.93
C SER A 4 -2.24 -2.60 -25.41
N GLN A 5 -3.42 -2.33 -24.83
CA GLN A 5 -4.21 -1.13 -25.12
C GLN A 5 -3.53 0.13 -24.57
N LYS A 6 -3.02 0.08 -23.34
CA LYS A 6 -2.27 1.19 -22.73
C LYS A 6 -1.01 1.53 -23.53
N LEU A 7 -0.28 0.53 -24.01
CA LEU A 7 0.90 0.70 -24.86
C LEU A 7 0.55 1.29 -26.22
N ALA A 8 -0.56 0.84 -26.83
CA ALA A 8 -1.04 1.39 -28.09
C ALA A 8 -1.42 2.88 -27.94
N GLN A 9 -2.07 3.26 -26.82
CA GLN A 9 -2.38 4.64 -26.51
C GLN A 9 -1.11 5.49 -26.32
N ALA A 10 -0.17 5.04 -25.48
CA ALA A 10 1.09 5.75 -25.27
C ALA A 10 1.87 5.97 -26.58
N ARG A 11 1.84 4.96 -27.47
CA ARG A 11 2.45 5.06 -28.81
C ARG A 11 1.73 6.07 -29.70
N ALA A 12 0.40 6.12 -29.68
CA ALA A 12 -0.37 7.09 -30.44
C ALA A 12 -0.13 8.53 -29.97
N GLU A 13 0.12 8.72 -28.68
CA GLU A 13 0.44 10.01 -28.06
C GLU A 13 1.93 10.39 -28.19
N GLY A 14 2.80 9.47 -28.62
CA GLY A 14 4.24 9.68 -28.68
C GLY A 14 4.89 9.84 -27.30
N LYS A 15 4.24 9.35 -26.24
CA LYS A 15 4.66 9.56 -24.85
C LYS A 15 5.47 8.36 -24.34
N PRO A 16 6.74 8.54 -23.91
CA PRO A 16 7.46 7.50 -23.20
C PRO A 16 6.76 7.13 -21.89
N THR A 17 6.71 5.85 -21.58
CA THR A 17 6.08 5.29 -20.38
C THR A 17 6.96 4.21 -19.79
N PHE A 18 6.65 3.76 -18.57
CA PHE A 18 7.42 2.71 -17.93
C PHE A 18 6.59 1.87 -16.96
N SER A 19 7.17 0.76 -16.52
CA SER A 19 6.60 -0.17 -15.53
C SER A 19 7.67 -0.68 -14.59
N PHE A 20 7.25 -1.29 -13.47
CA PHE A 20 8.15 -1.81 -12.44
C PHE A 20 7.90 -3.28 -12.16
N GLU A 21 8.93 -4.10 -12.05
CA GLU A 21 8.83 -5.47 -11.51
C GLU A 21 9.21 -5.52 -10.03
N PHE A 22 8.38 -6.21 -9.23
CA PHE A 22 8.61 -6.54 -7.83
C PHE A 22 8.50 -8.04 -7.59
N PHE A 23 9.17 -8.54 -6.55
CA PHE A 23 9.08 -9.94 -6.16
C PHE A 23 8.56 -10.13 -4.73
N PRO A 24 7.81 -11.20 -4.43
CA PRO A 24 7.33 -11.51 -3.09
C PRO A 24 8.47 -11.58 -2.06
N PRO A 25 8.47 -10.74 -1.01
CA PRO A 25 9.45 -10.81 0.06
C PRO A 25 9.34 -12.10 0.88
N LYS A 26 10.42 -12.48 1.57
CA LYS A 26 10.46 -13.71 2.38
C LYS A 26 9.87 -13.56 3.79
N THR A 27 9.66 -12.33 4.26
CA THR A 27 9.23 -12.02 5.63
C THR A 27 8.04 -11.07 5.62
N ALA A 28 7.17 -11.15 6.63
CA ALA A 28 6.02 -10.25 6.77
C ALA A 28 6.44 -8.76 6.82
N GLN A 29 7.51 -8.44 7.55
CA GLN A 29 8.08 -7.08 7.53
C GLN A 29 8.53 -6.66 6.13
N GLY A 30 9.13 -7.59 5.36
CA GLY A 30 9.53 -7.33 3.99
C GLY A 30 8.34 -7.01 3.09
N VAL A 31 7.21 -7.69 3.28
CA VAL A 31 5.93 -7.44 2.57
C VAL A 31 5.43 -6.03 2.87
N GLN A 32 5.36 -5.64 4.14
CA GLN A 32 4.92 -4.29 4.52
C GLN A 32 5.83 -3.21 3.93
N ASN A 33 7.16 -3.38 4.06
CA ASN A 33 8.13 -2.44 3.49
C ASN A 33 8.01 -2.31 1.96
N LEU A 34 7.62 -3.41 1.29
CA LEU A 34 7.38 -3.41 -0.15
C LEU A 34 6.09 -2.68 -0.51
N TYR A 35 5.00 -2.89 0.22
CA TYR A 35 3.76 -2.15 0.01
C TYR A 35 3.95 -0.63 0.17
N ASP A 36 4.64 -0.20 1.22
CA ASP A 36 4.94 1.24 1.41
C ASP A 36 5.81 1.77 0.25
N ARG A 37 6.71 0.93 -0.29
CA ARG A 37 7.52 1.30 -1.47
C ARG A 37 6.67 1.38 -2.73
N MET A 38 5.77 0.44 -2.97
CA MET A 38 4.84 0.45 -4.10
C MET A 38 3.96 1.71 -4.06
N ASP A 39 3.48 2.10 -2.87
CA ASP A 39 2.69 3.31 -2.71
C ASP A 39 3.49 4.58 -3.04
N ARG A 40 4.75 4.67 -2.59
CA ARG A 40 5.64 5.78 -2.98
C ARG A 40 5.97 5.77 -4.48
N MET A 41 6.27 4.61 -5.04
CA MET A 41 6.64 4.46 -6.45
C MET A 41 5.45 4.63 -7.40
N HIS A 42 4.20 4.45 -6.94
CA HIS A 42 3.01 4.89 -7.67
C HIS A 42 3.09 6.39 -8.01
N GLY A 43 3.65 7.21 -7.11
CA GLY A 43 3.84 8.64 -7.34
C GLY A 43 4.74 8.97 -8.53
N LEU A 44 5.56 8.02 -8.99
CA LEU A 44 6.36 8.16 -10.21
C LEU A 44 5.52 7.97 -11.48
N GLY A 45 4.28 7.49 -11.40
CA GLY A 45 3.40 7.32 -12.57
C GLY A 45 3.67 6.11 -13.47
N PRO A 46 3.99 4.90 -12.94
CA PRO A 46 4.11 3.71 -13.77
C PRO A 46 2.78 3.37 -14.45
N LEU A 47 2.85 2.86 -15.69
CA LEU A 47 1.68 2.45 -16.46
C LEU A 47 1.03 1.16 -15.91
N PHE A 48 1.88 0.27 -15.37
CA PHE A 48 1.56 -0.96 -14.65
C PHE A 48 2.76 -1.41 -13.81
N ILE A 49 2.55 -2.42 -12.96
CA ILE A 49 3.59 -3.13 -12.23
C ILE A 49 3.51 -4.64 -12.48
N ASP A 50 4.62 -5.33 -12.32
CA ASP A 50 4.72 -6.79 -12.40
C ASP A 50 4.99 -7.36 -11.00
N ILE A 51 4.35 -8.48 -10.70
CA ILE A 51 4.63 -9.24 -9.48
C ILE A 51 5.08 -10.64 -9.87
N THR A 52 6.33 -10.96 -9.55
CA THR A 52 6.94 -12.23 -9.95
C THR A 52 6.30 -13.43 -9.27
N TRP A 53 6.33 -14.56 -9.97
CA TRP A 53 5.88 -15.85 -9.47
C TRP A 53 7.06 -16.78 -9.23
N GLY A 54 7.18 -17.34 -8.04
CA GLY A 54 8.26 -18.25 -7.70
C GLY A 54 8.16 -19.58 -8.45
N ALA A 55 9.32 -20.13 -8.87
CA ALA A 55 9.39 -21.42 -9.55
C ALA A 55 8.63 -22.53 -8.78
N GLY A 56 7.87 -23.35 -9.50
CA GLY A 56 7.02 -24.41 -8.93
C GLY A 56 5.87 -23.92 -8.04
N GLY A 57 5.52 -22.63 -8.10
CA GLY A 57 4.46 -22.05 -7.27
C GLY A 57 4.89 -21.74 -5.85
N ARG A 58 6.20 -21.66 -5.58
CA ARG A 58 6.69 -21.17 -4.29
C ARG A 58 6.23 -19.73 -4.11
N HIS A 59 5.63 -19.43 -2.96
CA HIS A 59 5.04 -18.11 -2.66
C HIS A 59 3.91 -17.68 -3.63
N SER A 60 3.22 -18.63 -4.28
CA SER A 60 2.07 -18.34 -5.16
C SER A 60 0.96 -17.58 -4.42
N GLN A 61 0.60 -18.03 -3.21
CA GLN A 61 -0.41 -17.39 -2.38
C GLN A 61 -0.06 -15.92 -2.09
N LEU A 62 1.20 -15.65 -1.73
CA LEU A 62 1.66 -14.28 -1.48
C LEU A 62 1.67 -13.44 -2.76
N THR A 63 1.96 -14.04 -3.93
CA THR A 63 1.86 -13.35 -5.23
C THR A 63 0.41 -12.91 -5.49
N CYS A 64 -0.55 -13.82 -5.36
CA CYS A 64 -1.98 -13.52 -5.54
C CYS A 64 -2.47 -12.48 -4.53
N GLU A 65 -2.06 -12.60 -3.26
CA GLU A 65 -2.39 -11.63 -2.22
C GLU A 65 -1.85 -10.23 -2.56
N MET A 66 -0.59 -10.14 -2.98
CA MET A 66 0.00 -8.86 -3.38
C MET A 66 -0.69 -8.27 -4.60
N VAL A 67 -1.11 -9.08 -5.58
CA VAL A 67 -1.93 -8.61 -6.73
C VAL A 67 -3.26 -8.04 -6.23
N LYS A 68 -3.95 -8.76 -5.31
CA LYS A 68 -5.20 -8.28 -4.70
C LYS A 68 -4.99 -6.94 -3.99
N VAL A 69 -3.95 -6.82 -3.17
CA VAL A 69 -3.67 -5.58 -2.42
C VAL A 69 -3.26 -4.44 -3.37
N ALA A 70 -2.42 -4.69 -4.37
CA ALA A 70 -2.00 -3.70 -5.35
C ALA A 70 -3.19 -3.11 -6.12
N GLN A 71 -4.09 -3.97 -6.60
CA GLN A 71 -5.32 -3.56 -7.29
C GLN A 71 -6.30 -2.86 -6.33
N ALA A 72 -6.58 -3.47 -5.18
CA ALA A 72 -7.69 -3.05 -4.32
C ALA A 72 -7.37 -1.80 -3.49
N VAL A 73 -6.16 -1.75 -2.92
CA VAL A 73 -5.73 -0.71 -1.96
C VAL A 73 -4.93 0.37 -2.67
N TYR A 74 -3.95 -0.03 -3.47
CA TYR A 74 -2.99 0.90 -4.06
C TYR A 74 -3.33 1.35 -5.47
N GLY A 75 -4.46 0.90 -6.05
CA GLY A 75 -4.92 1.33 -7.38
C GLY A 75 -3.88 1.10 -8.48
N LEU A 76 -3.00 0.11 -8.31
CA LEU A 76 -1.91 -0.20 -9.24
C LEU A 76 -2.36 -1.26 -10.23
N GLU A 77 -2.34 -0.93 -11.52
CA GLU A 77 -2.57 -1.91 -12.58
C GLU A 77 -1.47 -2.96 -12.52
N THR A 78 -1.86 -4.22 -12.33
CA THR A 78 -0.90 -5.30 -12.08
C THR A 78 -0.86 -6.29 -13.24
N CYS A 79 0.35 -6.78 -13.55
CA CYS A 79 0.63 -7.95 -14.36
C CYS A 79 1.13 -9.07 -13.44
N MET A 80 0.35 -10.13 -13.31
CA MET A 80 0.74 -11.27 -12.48
C MET A 80 1.57 -12.24 -13.31
N HIS A 81 2.79 -12.56 -12.85
CA HIS A 81 3.53 -13.66 -13.46
C HIS A 81 2.83 -14.99 -13.16
N LEU A 82 2.88 -15.92 -14.10
CA LEU A 82 2.37 -17.27 -13.89
C LEU A 82 3.24 -18.27 -14.65
N THR A 83 3.91 -19.15 -13.93
CA THR A 83 4.69 -20.25 -14.54
C THR A 83 3.81 -21.48 -14.71
N CYS A 84 4.06 -22.33 -15.71
CA CYS A 84 3.21 -23.50 -15.97
C CYS A 84 3.85 -24.86 -15.64
N THR A 85 5.15 -24.90 -15.32
CA THR A 85 5.86 -26.14 -15.00
C THR A 85 5.92 -26.41 -13.50
N ASP A 86 6.14 -27.69 -13.14
CA ASP A 86 6.31 -28.18 -11.76
C ASP A 86 5.15 -27.86 -10.81
N MET A 87 3.93 -27.77 -11.36
CA MET A 87 2.70 -27.55 -10.62
C MET A 87 1.53 -28.35 -11.19
N GLU A 88 0.61 -28.75 -10.30
CA GLU A 88 -0.68 -29.29 -10.69
C GLU A 88 -1.53 -28.23 -11.39
N LYS A 89 -2.35 -28.66 -12.35
CA LYS A 89 -3.26 -27.79 -13.08
C LYS A 89 -4.22 -27.00 -12.17
N THR A 90 -4.66 -27.61 -11.07
CA THR A 90 -5.52 -26.98 -10.04
C THR A 90 -4.91 -25.70 -9.47
N LYS A 91 -3.59 -25.67 -9.23
CA LYS A 91 -2.92 -24.44 -8.75
C LYS A 91 -2.99 -23.29 -9.74
N LEU A 92 -2.90 -23.59 -11.04
CA LEU A 92 -3.06 -22.58 -12.09
C LEU A 92 -4.51 -22.09 -12.16
N ASP A 93 -5.45 -23.01 -11.96
CA ASP A 93 -6.88 -22.72 -11.95
C ASP A 93 -7.25 -21.77 -10.80
N ASP A 94 -6.74 -22.06 -9.61
CA ASP A 94 -6.94 -21.24 -8.42
C ASP A 94 -6.28 -19.87 -8.60
N ALA A 95 -5.03 -19.82 -9.06
CA ALA A 95 -4.31 -18.56 -9.28
C ALA A 95 -4.99 -17.65 -10.31
N LEU A 96 -5.45 -18.22 -11.44
CA LEU A 96 -6.17 -17.46 -12.47
C LEU A 96 -7.52 -16.96 -11.94
N LYS A 97 -8.22 -17.76 -11.13
CA LYS A 97 -9.47 -17.37 -10.48
C LYS A 97 -9.25 -16.25 -9.47
N GLU A 98 -8.19 -16.34 -8.66
CA GLU A 98 -7.82 -15.28 -7.70
C GLU A 98 -7.46 -13.98 -8.42
N ALA A 99 -6.67 -14.04 -9.50
CA ALA A 99 -6.35 -12.88 -10.32
C ALA A 99 -7.61 -12.25 -10.94
N TYR A 100 -8.51 -13.06 -11.49
CA TYR A 100 -9.80 -12.61 -12.01
C TYR A 100 -10.62 -11.88 -10.94
N ASN A 101 -10.78 -12.49 -9.77
CA ASN A 101 -11.55 -11.93 -8.65
C ASN A 101 -10.92 -10.65 -8.09
N ALA A 102 -9.58 -10.54 -8.12
CA ALA A 102 -8.87 -9.32 -7.77
C ALA A 102 -9.07 -8.18 -8.80
N GLY A 103 -9.71 -8.45 -9.93
CA GLY A 103 -9.87 -7.51 -11.04
C GLY A 103 -8.60 -7.31 -11.88
N CYS A 104 -7.60 -8.19 -11.72
CA CYS A 104 -6.39 -8.20 -12.52
C CYS A 104 -6.74 -8.62 -13.96
N THR A 105 -6.27 -7.86 -14.94
CA THR A 105 -6.54 -8.14 -16.36
C THR A 105 -5.29 -8.51 -17.14
N ASN A 106 -4.15 -8.75 -16.49
CA ASN A 106 -2.88 -8.96 -17.19
C ASN A 106 -2.07 -10.11 -16.56
N ILE A 107 -1.64 -11.06 -17.39
CA ILE A 107 -0.85 -12.23 -16.98
C ILE A 107 0.42 -12.29 -17.82
N LEU A 108 1.58 -12.42 -17.18
CA LEU A 108 2.82 -12.78 -17.86
C LEU A 108 2.97 -14.32 -17.83
N ALA A 109 2.66 -14.96 -18.95
CA ALA A 109 2.71 -16.42 -19.08
C ALA A 109 4.14 -16.91 -19.31
N LEU A 110 4.64 -17.68 -18.35
CA LEU A 110 6.01 -18.16 -18.30
C LEU A 110 6.04 -19.70 -18.26
N ARG A 111 7.16 -20.29 -18.70
CA ARG A 111 7.39 -21.73 -18.50
C ARG A 111 7.62 -22.00 -17.02
N GLY A 112 8.61 -21.32 -16.45
CA GLY A 112 9.21 -21.63 -15.16
C GLY A 112 10.59 -22.25 -15.33
N ASP A 113 11.44 -22.02 -14.34
CA ASP A 113 12.75 -22.66 -14.23
C ASP A 113 12.61 -24.06 -13.62
N PRO A 114 13.48 -25.02 -13.99
CA PRO A 114 13.52 -26.32 -13.33
C PRO A 114 13.73 -26.18 -11.81
N PRO A 115 13.27 -27.16 -11.00
CA PRO A 115 13.53 -27.16 -9.57
C PRO A 115 15.04 -27.22 -9.32
N ARG A 116 15.56 -26.40 -8.40
CA ARG A 116 17.01 -26.32 -8.08
C ARG A 116 17.68 -27.66 -7.73
N GLU A 117 16.89 -28.66 -7.35
CA GLU A 117 17.36 -29.99 -6.95
C GLU A 117 17.47 -30.97 -8.14
N ARG A 118 17.07 -30.56 -9.35
CA ARG A 118 17.14 -31.39 -10.56
C ARG A 118 17.83 -30.60 -11.69
N GLU A 119 18.92 -31.15 -12.23
CA GLU A 119 19.63 -30.54 -13.37
C GLU A 119 18.84 -30.62 -14.68
N LYS A 120 17.85 -31.51 -14.79
CA LYS A 120 17.00 -31.69 -15.98
C LYS A 120 15.53 -31.61 -15.61
N TRP A 121 14.81 -30.81 -16.38
CA TRP A 121 13.36 -30.67 -16.28
C TRP A 121 12.63 -31.85 -16.96
N GLU A 122 11.62 -32.41 -16.29
CA GLU A 122 10.71 -33.41 -16.85
C GLU A 122 9.26 -32.95 -16.67
N ALA A 123 8.45 -33.06 -17.72
CA ALA A 123 7.04 -32.67 -17.67
C ALA A 123 6.28 -33.58 -16.68
N THR A 124 5.50 -32.96 -15.78
CA THR A 124 4.51 -33.71 -15.00
C THR A 124 3.48 -34.31 -15.95
N ALA A 125 3.12 -35.59 -15.76
CA ALA A 125 2.12 -36.24 -16.60
C ALA A 125 0.78 -35.48 -16.55
N GLY A 126 0.26 -35.06 -17.71
CA GLY A 126 -0.94 -34.21 -17.81
C GLY A 126 -0.73 -32.72 -17.53
N GLY A 127 0.52 -32.28 -17.29
CA GLY A 127 0.90 -30.89 -17.06
C GLY A 127 1.31 -30.14 -18.33
N PHE A 128 1.62 -28.85 -18.16
CA PHE A 128 2.07 -27.98 -19.24
C PHE A 128 3.56 -28.17 -19.53
N ARG A 129 3.97 -28.05 -20.79
CA ARG A 129 5.36 -28.21 -21.19
C ARG A 129 6.04 -26.90 -21.54
N TYR A 130 5.30 -26.01 -22.18
CA TYR A 130 5.82 -24.73 -22.66
C TYR A 130 4.86 -23.60 -22.31
N ALA A 131 5.38 -22.36 -22.24
CA ALA A 131 4.56 -21.18 -22.00
C ALA A 131 3.43 -21.01 -23.03
N LYS A 132 3.61 -21.47 -24.29
CA LYS A 132 2.53 -21.46 -25.31
C LYS A 132 1.33 -22.30 -24.90
N ASP A 133 1.54 -23.38 -24.13
CA ASP A 133 0.46 -24.24 -23.65
C ASP A 133 -0.38 -23.50 -22.59
N LEU A 134 0.28 -22.73 -21.72
CA LEU A 134 -0.39 -21.85 -20.75
C LEU A 134 -1.16 -20.71 -21.45
N VAL A 135 -0.58 -20.09 -22.47
CA VAL A 135 -1.25 -19.04 -23.27
C VAL A 135 -2.55 -19.58 -23.86
N LYS A 136 -2.50 -20.74 -24.54
CA LYS A 136 -3.71 -21.40 -25.08
C LYS A 136 -4.73 -21.71 -23.99
N TYR A 137 -4.26 -22.24 -22.87
CA TYR A 137 -5.13 -22.59 -21.76
C TYR A 137 -5.89 -21.40 -21.17
N ILE A 138 -5.20 -20.27 -20.97
CA ILE A 138 -5.83 -19.03 -20.48
C ILE A 138 -6.85 -18.53 -21.51
N ARG A 139 -6.50 -18.54 -22.81
CA ARG A 139 -7.40 -18.14 -23.91
C ARG A 139 -8.64 -19.01 -23.98
N ASP A 140 -8.49 -20.33 -23.90
CA ASP A 140 -9.61 -21.27 -23.96
C ASP A 140 -10.60 -21.08 -22.80
N ARG A 141 -10.10 -20.73 -21.61
CA ARG A 141 -10.91 -20.65 -20.39
C ARG A 141 -11.47 -19.26 -20.09
N TYR A 142 -10.70 -18.22 -20.38
CA TYR A 142 -11.03 -16.83 -20.01
C TYR A 142 -11.20 -15.92 -21.24
N GLY A 143 -11.05 -16.45 -22.46
CA GLY A 143 -11.14 -15.68 -23.70
C GLY A 143 -10.18 -14.49 -23.71
N ASN A 144 -10.75 -13.29 -23.91
CA ASN A 144 -10.03 -12.03 -23.93
C ASN A 144 -10.09 -11.28 -22.60
N HIS A 145 -10.49 -11.92 -21.49
CA HIS A 145 -10.48 -11.24 -20.19
C HIS A 145 -9.06 -10.81 -19.80
N PHE A 146 -8.08 -11.72 -19.89
CA PHE A 146 -6.69 -11.43 -19.61
C PHE A 146 -5.94 -10.96 -20.86
N ASP A 147 -5.17 -9.89 -20.74
CA ASP A 147 -4.06 -9.58 -21.63
C ASP A 147 -2.89 -10.51 -21.27
N ILE A 148 -2.22 -11.09 -22.26
CA ILE A 148 -1.24 -12.15 -22.01
C ILE A 148 0.12 -11.74 -22.57
N GLY A 149 1.05 -11.44 -21.66
CA GLY A 149 2.45 -11.24 -21.99
C GLY A 149 3.21 -12.56 -22.08
N VAL A 150 4.31 -12.58 -22.82
CA VAL A 150 5.29 -13.68 -22.80
C VAL A 150 6.73 -13.17 -22.75
N ALA A 151 7.63 -13.97 -22.20
CA ALA A 151 9.06 -13.61 -22.14
C ALA A 151 9.75 -13.67 -23.51
N GLY A 152 10.65 -12.73 -23.79
CA GLY A 152 11.58 -12.72 -24.92
C GLY A 152 13.04 -12.73 -24.47
N TYR A 153 13.93 -13.29 -25.27
CA TYR A 153 15.36 -13.43 -24.93
C TYR A 153 16.20 -12.95 -26.11
N SER A 154 16.74 -11.73 -26.03
CA SER A 154 17.50 -11.11 -27.11
C SER A 154 18.87 -11.75 -27.35
N GLU A 155 19.43 -12.37 -26.32
CA GLU A 155 20.80 -12.92 -26.31
C GLU A 155 20.83 -14.43 -25.97
N GLY A 156 19.67 -15.09 -26.01
CA GLY A 156 19.52 -16.49 -25.58
C GLY A 156 19.09 -16.64 -24.12
N CYS A 157 18.90 -17.89 -23.69
CA CYS A 157 18.56 -18.25 -22.32
C CYS A 157 19.47 -19.39 -21.82
N GLU A 158 19.41 -19.69 -20.52
CA GLU A 158 20.35 -20.62 -19.87
C GLU A 158 20.38 -22.01 -20.54
N ASP A 159 19.22 -22.51 -20.93
CA ASP A 159 18.99 -23.82 -21.53
C ASP A 159 18.98 -23.81 -23.07
N ASN A 160 19.07 -22.64 -23.72
CA ASN A 160 19.16 -22.53 -25.17
C ASN A 160 19.85 -21.23 -25.62
N GLY A 161 21.02 -21.36 -26.26
CA GLY A 161 21.76 -20.23 -26.84
C GLY A 161 21.39 -19.88 -28.28
N ASP A 162 20.52 -20.65 -28.94
CA ASP A 162 20.09 -20.41 -30.32
C ASP A 162 18.97 -19.36 -30.35
N VAL A 163 19.34 -18.11 -30.59
CA VAL A 163 18.42 -16.97 -30.64
C VAL A 163 17.39 -17.11 -31.76
N ASP A 164 17.76 -17.65 -32.93
CA ASP A 164 16.83 -17.73 -34.06
C ASP A 164 15.76 -18.80 -33.80
N LEU A 165 16.14 -19.93 -33.18
CA LEU A 165 15.20 -20.93 -32.69
C LEU A 165 14.27 -20.37 -31.59
N LEU A 166 14.81 -19.56 -30.66
CA LEU A 166 14.00 -18.91 -29.63
C LEU A 166 12.99 -17.92 -30.22
N ILE A 167 13.32 -17.25 -31.32
CA ILE A 167 12.37 -16.40 -32.06
C ILE A 167 11.27 -17.25 -32.70
N ASP A 168 11.57 -18.43 -33.23
CA ASP A 168 10.54 -19.34 -33.75
C ASP A 168 9.58 -19.81 -32.64
N HIS A 169 10.09 -20.16 -31.46
CA HIS A 169 9.23 -20.47 -30.31
C HIS A 169 8.50 -19.24 -29.76
N LEU A 170 9.08 -18.05 -29.86
CA LEU A 170 8.38 -16.81 -29.57
C LEU A 170 7.19 -16.63 -30.50
N LYS A 171 7.36 -16.86 -31.81
CA LYS A 171 6.28 -16.83 -32.78
C LYS A 171 5.16 -17.80 -32.40
N GLU A 172 5.47 -19.03 -32.01
CA GLU A 172 4.46 -20.00 -31.56
C GLU A 172 3.65 -19.52 -30.34
N LYS A 173 4.27 -18.78 -29.41
CA LYS A 173 3.58 -18.18 -28.26
C LYS A 173 2.67 -17.03 -28.68
N VAL A 174 3.10 -16.21 -29.65
CA VAL A 174 2.29 -15.12 -30.21
C VAL A 174 1.10 -15.68 -30.99
N ASP A 175 1.33 -16.67 -31.85
CA ASP A 175 0.29 -17.35 -32.63
C ASP A 175 -0.72 -18.08 -31.71
N ALA A 176 -0.31 -18.45 -30.48
CA ALA A 176 -1.19 -19.00 -29.45
C ALA A 176 -2.10 -17.95 -28.77
N GLY A 177 -1.85 -16.66 -28.97
CA GLY A 177 -2.68 -15.56 -28.47
C GLY A 177 -2.00 -14.62 -27.46
N ALA A 178 -0.66 -14.59 -27.38
CA ALA A 178 0.05 -13.57 -26.61
C ALA A 178 -0.07 -12.19 -27.29
N THR A 179 -0.10 -11.13 -26.49
CA THR A 179 -0.43 -9.76 -26.93
C THR A 179 0.67 -8.74 -26.66
N PHE A 180 1.68 -9.09 -25.84
CA PHE A 180 2.91 -8.31 -25.69
C PHE A 180 4.09 -9.21 -25.27
N ILE A 181 5.31 -8.70 -25.41
CA ILE A 181 6.54 -9.40 -25.07
C ILE A 181 7.31 -8.57 -24.03
N VAL A 182 7.73 -9.19 -22.94
CA VAL A 182 8.69 -8.58 -21.98
C VAL A 182 10.03 -9.30 -22.15
N THR A 183 11.10 -8.58 -22.43
CA THR A 183 12.41 -9.23 -22.65
C THR A 183 13.17 -9.40 -21.35
N GLN A 184 14.01 -10.43 -21.28
CA GLN A 184 15.08 -10.51 -20.29
C GLN A 184 15.95 -9.23 -20.30
N MET A 185 16.62 -8.94 -19.18
CA MET A 185 17.58 -7.84 -19.09
C MET A 185 18.74 -7.99 -20.07
N PHE A 186 19.19 -6.85 -20.62
CA PHE A 186 20.34 -6.72 -21.51
C PHE A 186 21.05 -5.40 -21.23
N TYR A 187 22.30 -5.25 -21.70
CA TYR A 187 23.05 -4.00 -21.61
C TYR A 187 23.55 -3.51 -22.97
N ASP A 188 23.66 -4.40 -23.97
CA ASP A 188 23.97 -4.03 -25.34
C ASP A 188 22.70 -3.68 -26.13
N THR A 189 22.48 -2.38 -26.33
CA THR A 189 21.30 -1.88 -27.04
C THR A 189 21.33 -2.23 -28.53
N ASP A 190 22.50 -2.34 -29.17
CA ASP A 190 22.60 -2.64 -30.59
C ASP A 190 22.23 -4.10 -30.88
N LEU A 191 22.69 -5.02 -30.03
CA LEU A 191 22.28 -6.43 -30.08
C LEU A 191 20.77 -6.59 -29.90
N PHE A 192 20.19 -5.85 -28.96
CA PHE A 192 18.74 -5.85 -28.76
C PHE A 192 17.97 -5.31 -29.96
N LEU A 193 18.40 -4.19 -30.57
CA LEU A 193 17.73 -3.62 -31.74
C LEU A 193 17.85 -4.51 -32.99
N GLU A 194 18.96 -5.22 -33.16
CA GLU A 194 19.08 -6.28 -34.17
C GLU A 194 18.09 -7.42 -33.90
N TRP A 195 17.98 -7.87 -32.64
CA TRP A 195 17.00 -8.88 -32.27
C TRP A 195 15.56 -8.43 -32.56
N VAL A 196 15.21 -7.18 -32.25
CA VAL A 196 13.91 -6.59 -32.62
C VAL A 196 13.68 -6.67 -34.13
N ARG A 197 14.68 -6.33 -34.97
CA ARG A 197 14.56 -6.47 -36.43
C ARG A 197 14.30 -7.90 -36.86
N LYS A 198 14.99 -8.89 -36.28
CA LYS A 198 14.74 -10.32 -36.55
C LYS A 198 13.32 -10.75 -36.14
N VAL A 199 12.85 -10.31 -34.97
CA VAL A 199 11.49 -10.60 -34.48
C VAL A 199 10.43 -10.04 -35.44
N ARG A 200 10.60 -8.79 -35.91
CA ARG A 200 9.71 -8.19 -36.92
C ARG A 200 9.77 -8.92 -38.26
N ALA A 201 10.95 -9.36 -38.70
CA ALA A 201 11.10 -10.14 -39.93
C ALA A 201 10.37 -11.49 -39.91
N LYS A 202 10.07 -12.02 -38.72
CA LYS A 202 9.25 -13.24 -38.51
C LYS A 202 7.73 -12.95 -38.45
N GLY A 203 7.31 -11.71 -38.68
CA GLY A 203 5.90 -11.30 -38.69
C GLY A 203 5.28 -11.19 -37.29
N ILE A 204 6.09 -10.96 -36.26
CA ILE A 204 5.61 -10.70 -34.91
C ILE A 204 5.48 -9.19 -34.75
N ASP A 205 4.26 -8.66 -34.68
CA ASP A 205 4.00 -7.21 -34.63
C ASP A 205 3.51 -6.70 -33.27
N ILE A 206 3.30 -7.58 -32.30
CA ILE A 206 2.91 -7.19 -30.94
C ILE A 206 4.01 -6.35 -30.25
N PRO A 207 3.65 -5.51 -29.26
CA PRO A 207 4.62 -4.69 -28.53
C PRO A 207 5.75 -5.51 -27.92
N ILE A 208 6.98 -5.00 -28.03
CA ILE A 208 8.17 -5.54 -27.37
C ILE A 208 8.57 -4.53 -26.30
N ILE A 209 8.67 -5.01 -25.07
CA ILE A 209 8.98 -4.24 -23.88
C ILE A 209 10.40 -4.65 -23.42
N PRO A 210 11.40 -3.75 -23.53
CA PRO A 210 12.75 -4.01 -23.05
C PRO A 210 12.79 -4.08 -21.53
N GLY A 211 13.31 -5.18 -21.00
CA GLY A 211 13.66 -5.34 -19.59
C GLY A 211 14.97 -4.61 -19.26
N ILE A 212 14.93 -3.69 -18.30
CA ILE A 212 16.03 -2.81 -17.92
C ILE A 212 16.34 -3.02 -16.45
N MET A 213 17.61 -3.29 -16.12
CA MET A 213 18.06 -3.44 -14.75
C MET A 213 18.97 -2.29 -14.34
N PRO A 214 18.51 -1.35 -13.50
CA PRO A 214 19.38 -0.31 -12.93
C PRO A 214 20.53 -0.89 -12.11
N ILE A 215 21.69 -0.21 -12.16
CA ILE A 215 22.88 -0.62 -11.42
C ILE A 215 22.84 -0.03 -10.00
N HIS A 216 22.78 -0.90 -9.00
CA HIS A 216 22.80 -0.51 -7.59
C HIS A 216 24.18 -0.58 -6.96
N THR A 217 24.90 -1.67 -7.22
CA THR A 217 26.26 -1.97 -6.76
C THR A 217 26.96 -2.80 -7.83
N TYR A 218 28.29 -2.71 -7.88
CA TYR A 218 29.09 -3.39 -8.92
C TYR A 218 28.95 -4.91 -8.79
N ALA A 219 29.00 -5.43 -7.56
CA ALA A 219 28.87 -6.87 -7.30
C ALA A 219 27.50 -7.42 -7.69
N ALA A 220 26.40 -6.68 -7.43
CA ALA A 220 25.07 -7.10 -7.82
C ALA A 220 24.90 -7.10 -9.35
N PHE A 221 25.43 -6.06 -10.01
CA PHE A 221 25.46 -5.95 -11.47
C PHE A 221 26.18 -7.14 -12.12
N MET A 222 27.44 -7.41 -11.74
CA MET A 222 28.22 -8.51 -12.29
C MET A 222 27.58 -9.88 -12.03
N ARG A 223 27.05 -10.10 -10.82
CA ARG A 223 26.36 -11.35 -10.49
C ARG A 223 25.16 -11.60 -11.41
N ARG A 224 24.40 -10.55 -11.72
CA ARG A 224 23.20 -10.66 -12.56
C ARG A 224 23.56 -10.88 -14.02
N ALA A 225 24.49 -10.09 -14.55
CA ALA A 225 24.97 -10.25 -15.92
C ALA A 225 25.54 -11.65 -16.17
N ASN A 226 26.33 -12.19 -15.23
CA ASN A 226 26.87 -13.55 -15.33
C ASN A 226 25.79 -14.63 -15.26
N TRP A 227 24.76 -14.45 -14.43
CA TRP A 227 23.68 -15.41 -14.30
C TRP A 227 22.80 -15.45 -15.56
N THR A 228 22.45 -14.29 -16.12
CA THR A 228 21.66 -14.19 -17.34
C THR A 228 22.49 -14.41 -18.61
N LYS A 229 23.83 -14.42 -18.48
CA LYS A 229 24.80 -14.50 -19.58
C LYS A 229 24.62 -13.38 -20.63
N CYS A 230 24.15 -12.20 -20.21
CA CYS A 230 24.02 -11.07 -21.13
C CYS A 230 25.38 -10.42 -21.44
N HIS A 231 25.50 -9.87 -22.65
CA HIS A 231 26.67 -9.14 -23.09
C HIS A 231 26.73 -7.78 -22.38
N ILE A 232 27.87 -7.50 -21.73
CA ILE A 232 28.18 -6.18 -21.18
C ILE A 232 29.08 -5.46 -22.17
N PRO A 233 28.66 -4.31 -22.73
CA PRO A 233 29.50 -3.51 -23.61
C PRO A 233 30.81 -3.10 -22.93
N GLU A 234 31.94 -3.13 -23.66
CA GLU A 234 33.26 -2.83 -23.09
C GLU A 234 33.33 -1.44 -22.41
N HIS A 235 32.61 -0.45 -22.97
CA HIS A 235 32.57 0.89 -22.41
C HIS A 235 31.89 0.97 -21.03
N TRP A 236 30.93 0.08 -20.73
CA TRP A 236 30.32 -0.01 -19.40
C TRP A 236 31.34 -0.47 -18.37
N MET A 237 32.11 -1.51 -18.71
CA MET A 237 33.17 -2.01 -17.83
C MET A 237 34.26 -0.96 -17.61
N LYS A 238 34.67 -0.26 -18.68
CA LYS A 238 35.65 0.85 -18.57
C LYS A 238 35.18 1.97 -17.63
N ALA A 239 33.88 2.26 -17.62
CA ALA A 239 33.30 3.28 -16.75
C ALA A 239 33.12 2.82 -15.29
N LEU A 240 32.71 1.56 -15.07
CA LEU A 240 32.35 1.04 -13.75
C LEU A 240 33.54 0.48 -12.96
N GLU A 241 34.53 -0.11 -13.63
CA GLU A 241 35.69 -0.75 -12.97
C GLU A 241 36.49 0.21 -12.06
N PRO A 242 36.75 1.48 -12.44
CA PRO A 242 37.46 2.43 -11.58
C PRO A 242 36.73 2.76 -10.27
N VAL A 243 35.39 2.69 -10.27
CA VAL A 243 34.54 3.06 -9.13
C VAL A 243 33.98 1.86 -8.37
N LYS A 244 34.31 0.63 -8.76
CA LYS A 244 33.66 -0.62 -8.28
C LYS A 244 33.57 -0.83 -6.77
N ASN A 245 34.40 -0.14 -5.97
CA ASN A 245 34.43 -0.24 -4.51
C ASN A 245 33.68 0.91 -3.81
N ASP A 246 33.04 1.81 -4.56
CA ASP A 246 32.23 2.91 -4.06
C ASP A 246 30.81 2.78 -4.62
N ASP A 247 29.89 2.25 -3.80
CA ASP A 247 28.50 2.01 -4.20
C ASP A 247 27.74 3.30 -4.55
N VAL A 248 28.17 4.47 -4.07
CA VAL A 248 27.56 5.75 -4.45
C VAL A 248 28.03 6.12 -5.84
N ALA A 249 29.35 6.10 -6.08
CA ALA A 249 29.91 6.40 -7.39
C ALA A 249 29.46 5.41 -8.49
N VAL A 250 29.36 4.12 -8.16
CA VAL A 250 28.81 3.08 -9.05
C VAL A 250 27.37 3.40 -9.45
N ARG A 251 26.56 3.90 -8.51
CA ARG A 251 25.16 4.23 -8.80
C ARG A 251 25.04 5.44 -9.72
N GLU A 252 25.86 6.48 -9.52
CA GLU A 252 25.87 7.65 -10.40
C GLU A 252 26.33 7.29 -11.82
N VAL A 253 27.48 6.61 -11.95
CA VAL A 253 27.99 6.18 -13.26
C VAL A 253 27.03 5.18 -13.92
N GLY A 254 26.48 4.25 -13.14
CA GLY A 254 25.52 3.27 -13.63
C GLY A 254 24.20 3.89 -14.08
N LYS A 255 23.75 4.96 -13.42
CA LYS A 255 22.59 5.74 -13.84
C LYS A 255 22.84 6.37 -15.21
N ASP A 256 23.95 7.06 -15.43
CA ASP A 256 24.27 7.70 -16.72
C ASP A 256 24.26 6.68 -17.87
N LEU A 257 24.91 5.52 -17.67
CA LEU A 257 24.94 4.43 -18.66
C LEU A 257 23.54 3.88 -19.00
N VAL A 258 22.69 3.70 -17.99
CA VAL A 258 21.33 3.19 -18.18
C VAL A 258 20.42 4.26 -18.80
N VAL A 259 20.59 5.54 -18.46
CA VAL A 259 19.87 6.66 -19.10
C VAL A 259 20.21 6.71 -20.59
N ASP A 260 21.47 6.60 -20.98
CA ASP A 260 21.87 6.60 -22.39
C ASP A 260 21.31 5.40 -23.17
N MET A 261 21.30 4.22 -22.55
CA MET A 261 20.61 3.04 -23.08
C MET A 261 19.11 3.30 -23.30
N CYS A 262 18.42 3.86 -22.29
CA CYS A 262 16.99 4.18 -22.36
C CYS A 262 16.67 5.22 -23.45
N ARG A 263 17.48 6.29 -23.57
CA ARG A 263 17.33 7.30 -24.65
C ARG A 263 17.46 6.66 -26.02
N LYS A 264 18.47 5.82 -26.22
CA LYS A 264 18.67 5.09 -27.48
C LYS A 264 17.48 4.16 -27.84
N LEU A 265 16.86 3.52 -26.84
CA LEU A 265 15.64 2.72 -27.04
C LEU A 265 14.44 3.60 -27.46
N ILE A 266 14.25 4.73 -26.78
CA ILE A 266 13.17 5.70 -27.09
C ILE A 266 13.36 6.26 -28.51
N ASP A 267 14.57 6.67 -28.87
CA ASP A 267 14.92 7.20 -30.20
C ASP A 267 14.69 6.16 -31.32
N ALA A 268 14.83 4.86 -30.99
CA ALA A 268 14.51 3.76 -31.89
C ALA A 268 12.99 3.46 -32.00
N GLY A 269 12.14 4.25 -31.33
CA GLY A 269 10.68 4.12 -31.36
C GLY A 269 10.09 3.16 -30.33
N ILE A 270 10.89 2.73 -29.33
CA ILE A 270 10.42 1.88 -28.23
C ILE A 270 10.07 2.78 -27.04
N LEU A 271 8.78 3.07 -26.92
CA LEU A 271 8.24 4.08 -26.00
C LEU A 271 7.85 3.53 -24.62
N HIS A 272 8.12 2.27 -24.33
CA HIS A 272 7.86 1.69 -23.00
C HIS A 272 9.11 1.01 -22.45
N LEU A 273 9.45 1.28 -21.20
CA LEU A 273 10.62 0.77 -20.50
C LEU A 273 10.20 -0.02 -19.26
N HIS A 274 10.63 -1.28 -19.11
CA HIS A 274 10.26 -2.10 -17.97
C HIS A 274 11.44 -2.28 -17.01
N PHE A 275 11.29 -1.81 -15.77
CA PHE A 275 12.40 -1.77 -14.81
C PHE A 275 12.34 -2.91 -13.80
N TYR A 276 13.39 -3.74 -13.79
CA TYR A 276 13.64 -4.73 -12.75
C TYR A 276 14.15 -4.03 -11.48
N THR A 277 13.23 -3.68 -10.59
CA THR A 277 13.53 -2.82 -9.42
C THR A 277 14.34 -3.53 -8.34
N MET A 278 14.34 -4.87 -8.33
CA MET A 278 14.87 -5.68 -7.24
C MET A 278 14.30 -5.32 -5.86
N ASN A 279 13.04 -4.85 -5.81
CA ASN A 279 12.41 -4.30 -4.61
C ASN A 279 13.19 -3.11 -4.02
N LEU A 280 13.87 -2.32 -4.85
CA LEU A 280 14.57 -1.09 -4.48
C LEU A 280 14.05 0.08 -5.33
N ALA A 281 14.11 1.30 -4.81
CA ALA A 281 13.55 2.48 -5.49
C ALA A 281 14.63 3.42 -6.06
N GLN A 282 15.77 3.57 -5.37
CA GLN A 282 16.68 4.70 -5.60
C GLN A 282 17.25 4.75 -7.02
N ALA A 283 17.89 3.67 -7.50
CA ALA A 283 18.53 3.70 -8.82
C ALA A 283 17.51 3.84 -9.96
N THR A 284 16.36 3.16 -9.86
CA THR A 284 15.26 3.31 -10.81
C THR A 284 14.75 4.75 -10.84
N ARG A 285 14.51 5.35 -9.67
CA ARG A 285 14.06 6.75 -9.57
C ARG A 285 15.04 7.71 -10.22
N MET A 286 16.34 7.58 -9.95
CA MET A 286 17.38 8.42 -10.55
C MET A 286 17.36 8.36 -12.08
N VAL A 287 17.20 7.17 -12.67
CA VAL A 287 17.10 7.01 -14.12
C VAL A 287 15.84 7.69 -14.68
N LEU A 288 14.69 7.52 -14.02
CA LEU A 288 13.43 8.11 -14.47
C LEU A 288 13.42 9.65 -14.39
N GLU A 289 14.04 10.20 -13.34
CA GLU A 289 14.20 11.65 -13.17
C GLU A 289 15.13 12.23 -14.26
N ASP A 290 16.27 11.59 -14.57
CA ASP A 290 17.19 12.05 -15.63
C ASP A 290 16.64 11.87 -17.06
N LEU A 291 15.65 10.98 -17.23
CA LEU A 291 14.91 10.81 -18.48
C LEU A 291 13.77 11.83 -18.63
N ASP A 292 13.42 12.58 -17.58
CA ASP A 292 12.31 13.54 -17.57
C ASP A 292 10.95 12.91 -17.95
N ILE A 293 10.70 11.70 -17.45
CA ILE A 293 9.47 10.93 -17.73
C ILE A 293 8.60 10.71 -16.49
N VAL A 294 8.97 11.30 -15.36
CA VAL A 294 8.16 11.30 -14.13
C VAL A 294 7.13 12.45 -14.17
N PRO A 295 6.00 12.34 -13.45
CA PRO A 295 5.04 13.42 -13.33
C PRO A 295 5.66 14.71 -12.80
N ASP A 296 5.37 15.82 -13.47
CA ASP A 296 5.88 17.15 -13.16
C ASP A 296 4.73 18.18 -13.16
N LEU A 297 5.07 19.47 -13.24
CA LEU A 297 4.08 20.55 -13.25
C LEU A 297 3.31 20.61 -14.57
N GLU A 298 3.94 20.27 -15.69
CA GLU A 298 3.34 20.36 -17.02
C GLU A 298 2.53 19.11 -17.38
N SER A 299 2.95 17.95 -16.87
CA SER A 299 2.32 16.64 -17.02
C SER A 299 2.12 15.94 -15.67
N PRO A 300 1.25 16.47 -14.78
CA PRO A 300 0.98 15.85 -13.49
C PRO A 300 0.31 14.49 -13.65
N LEU A 301 0.48 13.63 -12.64
CA LEU A 301 -0.22 12.35 -12.59
C LEU A 301 -1.72 12.61 -12.52
N GLU A 302 -2.49 11.96 -13.39
CA GLU A 302 -3.94 12.11 -13.38
C GLU A 302 -4.54 11.62 -12.07
N ARG A 303 -5.26 12.51 -11.39
CA ARG A 303 -5.98 12.22 -10.15
C ARG A 303 -7.47 12.30 -10.44
N PRO A 304 -8.15 11.19 -10.75
CA PRO A 304 -9.58 11.25 -11.08
C PRO A 304 -10.44 11.67 -9.89
N LEU A 305 -9.97 11.44 -8.67
CA LEU A 305 -10.62 11.72 -7.38
C LEU A 305 -9.55 12.24 -6.39
N PRO A 306 -9.94 12.89 -5.26
CA PRO A 306 -8.99 13.35 -4.23
C PRO A 306 -8.34 12.18 -3.46
N TRP A 307 -8.83 10.96 -3.66
CA TRP A 307 -8.24 9.72 -3.16
C TRP A 307 -8.05 8.75 -4.32
N ARG A 308 -7.20 7.74 -4.12
CA ARG A 308 -6.86 6.79 -5.18
C ARG A 308 -7.98 5.77 -5.40
N PRO A 309 -8.56 5.65 -6.61
CA PRO A 309 -9.57 4.65 -6.90
C PRO A 309 -9.04 3.23 -6.78
N SER A 310 -9.92 2.31 -6.41
CA SER A 310 -9.63 0.88 -6.42
C SER A 310 -9.76 0.32 -7.84
N LEU A 311 -8.89 -0.62 -8.21
CA LEU A 311 -9.01 -1.37 -9.47
C LEU A 311 -9.65 -2.75 -9.27
N ALA A 312 -10.05 -3.09 -8.04
CA ALA A 312 -10.75 -4.33 -7.72
C ALA A 312 -12.07 -4.43 -8.50
N LEU A 313 -12.42 -5.65 -8.92
CA LEU A 313 -13.49 -5.89 -9.90
C LEU A 313 -14.83 -5.23 -9.53
N ASN A 314 -15.26 -5.39 -8.28
CA ASN A 314 -16.57 -4.92 -7.82
C ASN A 314 -16.55 -3.47 -7.31
N ARG A 315 -15.41 -2.78 -7.32
CA ARG A 315 -15.22 -1.47 -6.68
C ARG A 315 -14.88 -0.34 -7.67
N ARG A 316 -14.82 -0.61 -8.97
CA ARG A 316 -14.38 0.36 -9.98
C ARG A 316 -15.25 1.62 -10.07
N ASP A 317 -16.52 1.49 -9.72
CA ASP A 317 -17.50 2.58 -9.77
C ASP A 317 -17.61 3.36 -8.44
N GLU A 318 -16.88 2.93 -7.40
CA GLU A 318 -16.81 3.66 -6.14
C GLU A 318 -16.20 5.04 -6.38
N ASN A 319 -16.94 6.10 -6.06
CA ASN A 319 -16.49 7.47 -6.28
C ASN A 319 -16.79 8.43 -5.13
N VAL A 320 -17.33 7.94 -4.01
CA VAL A 320 -17.54 8.71 -2.78
C VAL A 320 -17.11 7.90 -1.56
N ARG A 321 -16.42 8.54 -0.60
CA ARG A 321 -15.96 7.93 0.65
C ARG A 321 -16.12 8.87 1.85
N PRO A 322 -16.31 8.36 3.08
CA PRO A 322 -16.20 9.16 4.29
C PRO A 322 -14.74 9.62 4.50
N ILE A 323 -14.55 10.84 4.98
CA ILE A 323 -13.22 11.44 5.15
C ILE A 323 -12.34 10.74 6.21
N PHE A 324 -12.95 10.01 7.15
CA PHE A 324 -12.31 9.51 8.37
C PHE A 324 -11.11 8.57 8.10
N TRP A 325 -11.18 7.74 7.05
CA TRP A 325 -10.07 6.84 6.69
C TRP A 325 -9.09 7.43 5.68
N ARG A 326 -9.06 8.75 5.48
CA ARG A 326 -8.12 9.42 4.54
C ARG A 326 -6.68 8.95 4.74
N ASN A 327 -6.26 8.81 6.01
CA ASN A 327 -4.90 8.42 6.39
C ASN A 327 -4.72 6.91 6.65
N ARG A 328 -5.78 6.10 6.42
CA ARG A 328 -5.83 4.64 6.64
C ARG A 328 -6.58 3.90 5.52
N LYS A 329 -6.19 4.19 4.27
CA LYS A 329 -6.83 3.68 3.04
C LYS A 329 -6.96 2.15 3.01
N ALA A 330 -5.93 1.44 3.47
CA ALA A 330 -5.92 -0.02 3.53
C ALA A 330 -6.99 -0.56 4.48
N SER A 331 -7.15 0.07 5.64
CA SER A 331 -8.19 -0.29 6.62
C SER A 331 -9.59 -0.10 6.03
N TYR A 332 -9.85 1.06 5.41
CA TYR A 332 -11.13 1.30 4.74
C TYR A 332 -11.44 0.21 3.72
N VAL A 333 -10.50 -0.10 2.83
CA VAL A 333 -10.68 -1.14 1.81
C VAL A 333 -10.95 -2.51 2.43
N ALA A 334 -10.23 -2.87 3.49
CA ALA A 334 -10.43 -4.16 4.16
C ALA A 334 -11.82 -4.26 4.83
N ARG A 335 -12.25 -3.21 5.55
CA ARG A 335 -13.53 -3.16 6.29
C ARG A 335 -14.76 -3.08 5.40
N THR A 336 -14.57 -2.83 4.11
CA THR A 336 -15.65 -2.69 3.12
C THR A 336 -15.51 -3.70 1.97
N GLN A 337 -14.58 -4.66 2.08
CA GLN A 337 -14.31 -5.60 0.98
C GLN A 337 -15.47 -6.56 0.69
N ASP A 338 -16.30 -6.81 1.69
CA ASP A 338 -17.45 -7.73 1.62
C ASP A 338 -18.77 -7.00 1.29
N TRP A 339 -18.70 -5.73 0.86
CA TRP A 339 -19.88 -5.02 0.38
C TRP A 339 -20.28 -5.51 -1.02
N ASP A 340 -21.58 -5.75 -1.20
CA ASP A 340 -22.15 -6.17 -2.48
C ASP A 340 -22.15 -5.02 -3.51
N GLU A 341 -22.45 -3.80 -3.06
CA GLU A 341 -22.46 -2.58 -3.86
C GLU A 341 -21.68 -1.46 -3.18
N PHE A 342 -21.02 -0.62 -3.98
CA PHE A 342 -20.27 0.54 -3.48
C PHE A 342 -20.95 1.85 -3.89
N PRO A 343 -20.94 2.88 -3.02
CA PRO A 343 -21.54 4.17 -3.31
C PRO A 343 -21.01 4.82 -4.59
N ASN A 344 -21.94 5.23 -5.46
CA ASN A 344 -21.69 5.92 -6.72
C ASN A 344 -22.56 7.19 -6.83
N GLY A 345 -21.92 8.35 -6.84
CA GLY A 345 -22.52 9.68 -6.94
C GLY A 345 -22.92 10.24 -5.58
N ARG A 346 -23.99 9.71 -4.98
CA ARG A 346 -24.41 10.08 -3.62
C ARG A 346 -24.12 8.93 -2.66
N TRP A 347 -23.70 9.27 -1.45
CA TRP A 347 -23.68 8.29 -0.38
C TRP A 347 -25.11 7.90 -0.06
N GLY A 348 -25.44 6.63 -0.31
CA GLY A 348 -26.77 6.08 -0.12
C GLY A 348 -27.12 5.92 1.36
N ASP A 349 -28.21 5.19 1.61
CA ASP A 349 -28.62 4.81 2.96
C ASP A 349 -27.56 3.89 3.59
N ALA A 350 -26.77 4.42 4.52
CA ALA A 350 -25.67 3.73 5.22
C ALA A 350 -26.11 2.51 6.06
N ARG A 351 -27.40 2.16 6.04
CA ARG A 351 -27.98 0.97 6.69
C ARG A 351 -27.69 -0.35 5.94
N SER A 352 -26.91 -0.34 4.87
CA SER A 352 -26.49 -1.54 4.13
C SER A 352 -25.07 -1.39 3.58
N PRO A 353 -24.12 -2.31 3.79
CA PRO A 353 -23.85 -3.18 4.96
C PRO A 353 -23.02 -2.44 6.04
N ALA A 354 -23.11 -2.88 7.30
CA ALA A 354 -22.24 -2.38 8.37
C ALA A 354 -20.76 -2.54 7.98
N PHE A 355 -19.92 -1.57 8.34
CA PHE A 355 -18.47 -1.75 8.26
C PHE A 355 -18.11 -3.03 8.99
N GLY A 356 -17.29 -3.87 8.35
CA GLY A 356 -16.91 -5.13 8.94
C GLY A 356 -16.16 -4.95 10.27
N GLU A 357 -16.31 -5.95 11.15
CA GLU A 357 -15.70 -6.01 12.49
C GLU A 357 -14.16 -5.92 12.42
N LEU A 358 -13.55 -5.14 13.30
CA LEU A 358 -12.11 -4.83 13.24
C LEU A 358 -11.22 -6.10 13.26
N ASP A 359 -11.56 -7.06 14.13
CA ASP A 359 -10.78 -8.28 14.34
C ASP A 359 -10.80 -9.20 13.11
N ALA A 360 -11.86 -9.16 12.30
CA ALA A 360 -12.00 -10.00 11.11
C ALA A 360 -11.03 -9.62 9.98
N TYR A 361 -10.51 -8.39 9.99
CA TYR A 361 -9.71 -7.84 8.90
C TYR A 361 -8.27 -7.49 9.29
N GLY A 362 -7.84 -7.87 10.49
CA GLY A 362 -6.48 -7.58 10.98
C GLY A 362 -6.20 -6.08 11.07
N VAL A 363 -7.22 -5.27 11.37
CA VAL A 363 -7.07 -3.82 11.55
C VAL A 363 -6.30 -3.56 12.83
N GLY A 364 -5.16 -2.89 12.73
CA GLY A 364 -4.32 -2.56 13.87
C GLY A 364 -3.11 -1.71 13.46
N LEU A 365 -2.17 -1.57 14.40
CA LEU A 365 -0.91 -0.86 14.14
C LEU A 365 0.01 -1.68 13.24
N LYS A 366 0.72 -0.98 12.34
CA LYS A 366 1.78 -1.57 11.54
C LYS A 366 3.07 -1.70 12.37
N GLY A 367 3.86 -2.74 12.10
CA GLY A 367 5.15 -2.95 12.76
C GLY A 367 5.07 -3.68 14.10
N THR A 368 6.22 -3.91 14.73
CA THR A 368 6.31 -4.53 16.06
C THR A 368 6.23 -3.48 17.17
N ASN A 369 5.92 -3.92 18.39
CA ASN A 369 5.89 -3.06 19.57
C ASN A 369 7.22 -2.29 19.76
N GLU A 370 8.36 -2.93 19.54
CA GLU A 370 9.68 -2.28 19.66
C GLU A 370 9.89 -1.19 18.61
N GLN A 371 9.41 -1.41 17.38
CA GLN A 371 9.46 -0.40 16.32
C GLN A 371 8.58 0.80 16.66
N ASN A 372 7.36 0.53 17.14
CA ASN A 372 6.40 1.56 17.52
C ASN A 372 6.88 2.38 18.72
N ILE A 373 7.47 1.74 19.74
CA ILE A 373 8.12 2.43 20.86
C ILE A 373 9.30 3.27 20.37
N LYS A 374 10.12 2.76 19.44
CA LYS A 374 11.24 3.52 18.89
C LYS A 374 10.76 4.75 18.11
N LEU A 375 9.64 4.64 17.42
CA LEU A 375 9.09 5.71 16.60
C LEU A 375 8.37 6.78 17.44
N TRP A 376 7.47 6.37 18.32
CA TRP A 376 6.61 7.28 19.08
C TRP A 376 7.17 7.62 20.47
N GLY A 377 8.15 6.88 20.95
CA GLY A 377 8.75 7.05 22.28
C GLY A 377 7.92 6.37 23.37
N ALA A 378 8.18 6.77 24.61
CA ALA A 378 7.52 6.27 25.81
C ALA A 378 6.95 7.48 26.60
N PRO A 379 5.81 8.05 26.19
CA PRO A 379 5.25 9.24 26.82
C PRO A 379 4.93 8.97 28.29
N THR A 380 4.93 9.97 29.14
CA THR A 380 4.57 9.84 30.57
C THR A 380 3.59 10.89 31.05
N SER A 381 3.28 11.85 30.18
CA SER A 381 2.43 13.00 30.43
C SER A 381 1.65 13.36 29.15
N ILE A 382 0.62 14.20 29.27
CA ILE A 382 -0.12 14.72 28.11
C ILE A 382 0.81 15.58 27.23
N LYS A 383 1.78 16.28 27.83
CA LYS A 383 2.79 17.05 27.11
C LYS A 383 3.60 16.18 26.16
N ASP A 384 4.05 15.00 26.60
CA ASP A 384 4.84 14.10 25.75
C ASP A 384 4.04 13.64 24.52
N ILE A 385 2.73 13.40 24.68
CA ILE A 385 1.82 13.05 23.59
C ILE A 385 1.60 14.27 22.67
N SER A 386 1.34 15.45 23.24
CA SER A 386 1.26 16.71 22.48
C SER A 386 2.52 16.95 21.62
N ASP A 387 3.71 16.78 22.19
CA ASP A 387 4.99 16.92 21.49
C ASP A 387 5.19 15.88 20.40
N LEU A 388 4.69 14.65 20.58
CA LEU A 388 4.68 13.64 19.54
C LEU A 388 3.89 14.12 18.30
N PHE A 389 2.69 14.68 18.52
CA PHE A 389 1.86 15.23 17.44
C PHE A 389 2.52 16.46 16.78
N VAL A 390 3.15 17.34 17.57
CA VAL A 390 3.92 18.49 17.05
C VAL A 390 5.09 18.02 16.19
N ARG A 391 5.83 16.98 16.60
CA ARG A 391 6.92 16.40 15.79
C ARG A 391 6.42 15.82 14.47
N TYR A 392 5.28 15.14 14.48
CA TYR A 392 4.64 14.63 13.26
C TYR A 392 4.21 15.78 12.33
N MET A 393 3.48 16.77 12.86
CA MET A 393 3.10 17.97 12.09
C MET A 393 4.32 18.73 11.58
N SER A 394 5.45 18.72 12.31
CA SER A 394 6.71 19.37 11.90
C SER A 394 7.56 18.52 10.93
N LYS A 395 7.02 17.41 10.41
CA LYS A 395 7.71 16.47 9.49
C LYS A 395 8.97 15.83 10.07
N GLN A 396 9.07 15.76 11.40
CA GLN A 396 10.16 15.05 12.10
C GLN A 396 9.83 13.58 12.34
N LEU A 397 8.56 13.19 12.12
CA LEU A 397 8.08 11.82 12.17
C LEU A 397 7.23 11.54 10.94
N ASP A 398 7.33 10.31 10.44
CA ASP A 398 6.64 9.90 9.22
C ASP A 398 5.22 9.40 9.47
N SER A 399 4.85 9.04 10.71
CA SER A 399 3.54 8.49 11.03
C SER A 399 3.15 8.60 12.51
N LEU A 400 1.84 8.48 12.76
CA LEU A 400 1.19 8.35 14.06
C LEU A 400 0.33 7.06 14.06
N PRO A 401 -0.18 6.61 15.22
CA PRO A 401 -1.09 5.46 15.28
C PRO A 401 -2.28 5.54 14.30
N TRP A 402 -2.82 6.74 14.10
CA TRP A 402 -3.97 7.00 13.22
C TRP A 402 -3.60 7.48 11.81
N SER A 403 -2.33 7.79 11.56
CA SER A 403 -1.86 8.31 10.26
C SER A 403 -0.64 7.55 9.76
N GLU A 404 -0.83 6.72 8.74
CA GLU A 404 0.20 5.80 8.23
C GLU A 404 1.19 6.44 7.24
N GLN A 405 1.03 7.72 6.93
CA GLN A 405 1.85 8.46 5.97
C GLN A 405 2.20 9.85 6.54
N PRO A 406 3.26 10.50 6.01
CA PRO A 406 3.55 11.89 6.33
C PRO A 406 2.40 12.82 5.92
N ILE A 407 2.38 14.02 6.48
CA ILE A 407 1.41 15.06 6.10
C ILE A 407 1.50 15.36 4.60
N ASP A 408 0.34 15.62 3.98
CA ASP A 408 0.27 15.98 2.57
C ASP A 408 0.36 17.50 2.34
N LYS A 409 0.41 17.89 1.06
CA LYS A 409 0.53 19.29 0.66
C LYS A 409 -0.66 20.15 1.09
N GLU A 410 -1.84 19.57 1.32
CA GLU A 410 -3.00 20.34 1.78
C GLU A 410 -2.84 20.70 3.26
N ALA A 411 -2.45 19.73 4.08
CA ALA A 411 -2.17 19.94 5.50
C ALA A 411 -1.01 20.93 5.73
N GLU A 412 -0.03 21.00 4.82
CA GLU A 412 1.05 21.98 4.87
C GLU A 412 0.57 23.44 4.86
N LEU A 413 -0.59 23.74 4.27
CA LEU A 413 -1.13 25.09 4.17
C LEU A 413 -1.72 25.62 5.48
N ILE A 414 -2.08 24.72 6.40
CA ILE A 414 -2.64 25.03 7.73
C ILE A 414 -1.75 24.45 8.85
N GLN A 415 -0.50 24.15 8.52
CA GLN A 415 0.43 23.42 9.39
C GLN A 415 0.69 24.16 10.71
N GLN A 416 0.78 25.49 10.67
CA GLN A 416 1.11 26.27 11.87
C GLN A 416 -0.06 26.29 12.86
N GLU A 417 -1.28 26.38 12.37
CA GLU A 417 -2.49 26.30 13.16
C GLU A 417 -2.65 24.91 13.78
N LEU A 418 -2.37 23.85 13.02
CA LEU A 418 -2.35 22.49 13.55
C LEU A 418 -1.26 22.32 14.62
N ILE A 419 -0.04 22.83 14.40
CA ILE A 419 1.02 22.81 15.40
C ILE A 419 0.61 23.55 16.68
N ASP A 420 -0.01 24.73 16.54
CA ASP A 420 -0.50 25.52 17.67
C ASP A 420 -1.55 24.77 18.48
N LEU A 421 -2.55 24.17 17.83
CA LEU A 421 -3.56 23.34 18.49
C LEU A 421 -2.92 22.19 19.27
N ASN A 422 -2.03 21.44 18.62
CA ASN A 422 -1.35 20.32 19.26
C ASN A 422 -0.54 20.79 20.48
N LYS A 423 0.20 21.91 20.38
CA LYS A 423 0.96 22.49 21.51
C LYS A 423 0.08 22.86 22.71
N ARG A 424 -1.18 23.22 22.48
CA ARG A 424 -2.16 23.55 23.51
C ARG A 424 -2.95 22.34 24.03
N GLY A 425 -2.62 21.13 23.57
CA GLY A 425 -3.22 19.87 24.01
C GLY A 425 -4.44 19.42 23.21
N PHE A 426 -4.75 20.08 22.08
CA PHE A 426 -5.81 19.65 21.15
C PHE A 426 -5.22 18.79 20.06
N LEU A 427 -5.30 17.47 20.22
CA LEU A 427 -4.54 16.52 19.42
C LEU A 427 -5.22 16.27 18.07
N THR A 428 -4.67 16.84 16.99
CA THR A 428 -5.31 16.82 15.66
C THR A 428 -5.09 15.48 14.95
N ILE A 429 -6.17 14.83 14.52
CA ILE A 429 -6.16 13.50 13.90
C ILE A 429 -6.21 13.59 12.37
N ASN A 430 -7.07 14.46 11.84
CA ASN A 430 -7.31 14.63 10.41
C ASN A 430 -7.75 16.08 10.12
N SER A 431 -7.47 16.58 8.92
CA SER A 431 -7.85 17.94 8.53
C SER A 431 -7.91 18.12 7.01
N GLN A 432 -8.65 19.14 6.56
CA GLN A 432 -8.49 19.75 5.24
C GLN A 432 -8.84 21.24 5.32
N PRO A 433 -8.15 22.11 4.57
CA PRO A 433 -8.49 23.53 4.50
C PRO A 433 -9.78 23.77 3.69
N ALA A 434 -10.35 24.97 3.80
CA ALA A 434 -11.40 25.38 2.86
C ALA A 434 -10.80 25.74 1.50
N VAL A 435 -11.49 25.36 0.42
CA VAL A 435 -11.10 25.66 -0.97
C VAL A 435 -12.30 26.23 -1.69
N ASN A 436 -12.15 27.47 -2.18
CA ASN A 436 -13.19 28.17 -2.93
C ASN A 436 -12.85 28.21 -4.43
N GLY A 437 -13.07 27.08 -5.12
CA GLY A 437 -12.95 27.02 -6.58
C GLY A 437 -11.52 27.03 -7.09
N ALA A 438 -10.65 26.15 -6.58
CA ALA A 438 -9.35 25.92 -7.20
C ALA A 438 -9.52 25.26 -8.57
N LYS A 439 -8.58 25.46 -9.50
CA LYS A 439 -8.62 24.76 -10.79
C LYS A 439 -8.49 23.25 -10.56
N SER A 440 -9.17 22.44 -11.37
CA SER A 440 -9.01 20.97 -11.31
C SER A 440 -7.58 20.50 -11.65
N SER A 441 -6.77 21.35 -12.25
CA SER A 441 -5.34 21.14 -12.50
C SER A 441 -4.41 21.72 -11.42
N ASP A 442 -4.96 22.22 -10.30
CA ASP A 442 -4.17 22.74 -9.19
C ASP A 442 -3.24 21.65 -8.62
N LEU A 443 -2.02 22.03 -8.23
CA LEU A 443 -0.97 21.08 -7.82
C LEU A 443 -1.18 20.48 -6.43
N VAL A 444 -1.95 21.18 -5.60
CA VAL A 444 -2.26 20.78 -4.23
C VAL A 444 -3.64 20.16 -4.20
N PHE A 445 -4.65 20.88 -4.70
CA PHE A 445 -6.06 20.52 -4.58
C PHE A 445 -6.66 19.86 -5.82
N GLY A 446 -5.99 19.93 -6.97
CA GLY A 446 -6.56 19.56 -8.26
C GLY A 446 -6.82 18.05 -8.38
N TRP A 447 -8.02 17.72 -8.85
CA TRP A 447 -8.45 16.38 -9.25
C TRP A 447 -9.59 16.48 -10.27
N GLY A 448 -9.89 15.36 -10.93
CA GLY A 448 -10.91 15.22 -11.94
C GLY A 448 -10.50 15.74 -13.33
N PRO A 449 -11.44 15.83 -14.27
CA PRO A 449 -11.18 16.34 -15.61
C PRO A 449 -10.58 17.75 -15.63
N ARG A 450 -9.70 18.04 -16.60
CA ARG A 450 -9.13 19.38 -16.80
C ARG A 450 -10.21 20.42 -17.06
N ASN A 451 -9.89 21.69 -16.80
CA ASN A 451 -10.75 22.87 -16.98
C ASN A 451 -12.00 22.93 -16.09
N GLY A 452 -12.05 22.14 -15.02
CA GLY A 452 -13.06 22.25 -13.97
C GLY A 452 -12.59 23.06 -12.76
N TYR A 453 -13.42 23.05 -11.73
CA TYR A 453 -13.13 23.65 -10.43
C TYR A 453 -13.43 22.67 -9.30
N VAL A 454 -12.60 22.69 -8.26
CA VAL A 454 -12.74 21.86 -7.06
C VAL A 454 -12.92 22.74 -5.84
N TYR A 455 -13.66 22.21 -4.86
CA TYR A 455 -14.10 22.92 -3.67
C TYR A 455 -13.98 22.02 -2.45
N GLN A 456 -13.69 22.63 -1.30
CA GLN A 456 -13.58 21.95 -0.01
C GLN A 456 -14.20 22.83 1.08
N LYS A 457 -14.96 22.23 2.00
CA LYS A 457 -15.26 22.82 3.30
C LYS A 457 -14.07 22.60 4.24
N ALA A 458 -13.80 23.56 5.13
CA ALA A 458 -12.82 23.31 6.18
C ALA A 458 -13.32 22.17 7.09
N TYR A 459 -12.41 21.28 7.44
CA TYR A 459 -12.68 20.14 8.31
C TYR A 459 -11.52 19.94 9.28
N LEU A 460 -11.85 19.65 10.53
CA LEU A 460 -10.89 19.31 11.57
C LEU A 460 -11.43 18.14 12.39
N GLU A 461 -10.62 17.11 12.54
CA GLU A 461 -10.82 16.04 13.50
C GLU A 461 -9.76 16.15 14.60
N VAL A 462 -10.20 16.17 15.84
CA VAL A 462 -9.37 16.52 17.00
C VAL A 462 -9.82 15.74 18.23
N PHE A 463 -8.85 15.32 19.03
CA PHE A 463 -9.08 14.68 20.31
C PHE A 463 -9.06 15.72 21.43
N VAL A 464 -10.14 15.77 22.19
CA VAL A 464 -10.44 16.87 23.11
C VAL A 464 -10.64 16.34 24.53
N SER A 465 -10.00 17.01 25.49
CA SER A 465 -10.08 16.61 26.89
C SER A 465 -11.51 16.80 27.47
N PRO A 466 -11.90 15.98 28.46
CA PRO A 466 -13.23 16.06 29.06
C PRO A 466 -13.53 17.41 29.72
N GLU A 467 -12.50 18.17 30.11
CA GLU A 467 -12.62 19.51 30.70
C GLU A 467 -13.05 20.57 29.66
N HIS A 468 -12.66 20.38 28.40
CA HIS A 468 -12.86 21.38 27.34
C HIS A 468 -14.04 21.06 26.43
N ILE A 469 -14.54 19.83 26.42
CA ILE A 469 -15.55 19.39 25.46
C ILE A 469 -16.85 20.21 25.54
N ALA A 470 -17.30 20.57 26.75
CA ALA A 470 -18.54 21.33 26.94
C ALA A 470 -18.43 22.78 26.42
N GLU A 471 -17.29 23.43 26.68
CA GLU A 471 -17.02 24.78 26.18
C GLU A 471 -16.86 24.77 24.65
N LEU A 472 -16.14 23.79 24.09
CA LEU A 472 -15.98 23.66 22.65
C LEU A 472 -17.32 23.47 21.93
N ILE A 473 -18.17 22.56 22.44
CA ILE A 473 -19.52 22.35 21.92
C ILE A 473 -20.34 23.65 21.99
N THR A 474 -20.28 24.35 23.13
CA THR A 474 -21.00 25.63 23.31
C THR A 474 -20.54 26.69 22.30
N ARG A 475 -19.25 26.75 21.98
CA ARG A 475 -18.72 27.66 20.97
C ARG A 475 -19.16 27.29 19.56
N ILE A 476 -19.14 25.99 19.23
CA ILE A 476 -19.62 25.49 17.95
C ILE A 476 -21.11 25.81 17.75
N GLU A 477 -21.95 25.53 18.75
CA GLU A 477 -23.41 25.71 18.65
C GLU A 477 -23.85 27.18 18.61
N ARG A 478 -22.96 28.14 18.92
CA ARG A 478 -23.20 29.57 18.73
C ARG A 478 -23.06 30.01 17.28
N ASP A 479 -22.37 29.22 16.46
CA ASP A 479 -22.16 29.50 15.05
C ASP A 479 -23.05 28.59 14.19
N PRO A 480 -24.05 29.14 13.48
CA PRO A 480 -24.95 28.33 12.67
C PRO A 480 -24.28 27.65 11.47
N ASP A 481 -23.08 28.09 11.06
CA ASP A 481 -22.36 27.52 9.93
C ASP A 481 -21.49 26.32 10.35
N LEU A 482 -21.34 26.04 11.65
CA LEU A 482 -20.53 24.93 12.15
C LEU A 482 -21.38 23.71 12.50
N THR A 483 -20.96 22.56 11.99
CA THR A 483 -21.52 21.25 12.34
C THR A 483 -20.46 20.37 12.96
N TYR A 484 -20.82 19.56 13.96
CA TYR A 484 -19.87 18.66 14.64
C TYR A 484 -20.45 17.28 14.93
N TYR A 485 -19.57 16.33 15.18
CA TYR A 485 -19.87 15.11 15.94
C TYR A 485 -18.81 14.97 17.03
N ALA A 486 -19.23 14.71 18.27
CA ALA A 486 -18.36 14.46 19.41
C ALA A 486 -18.76 13.14 20.07
N VAL A 487 -17.82 12.22 20.23
CA VAL A 487 -18.10 10.88 20.77
C VAL A 487 -16.97 10.40 21.67
N ASN A 488 -17.31 9.74 22.76
CA ASN A 488 -16.34 9.06 23.64
C ASN A 488 -16.17 7.59 23.25
N LYS A 489 -15.30 6.86 23.95
CA LYS A 489 -15.07 5.42 23.74
C LYS A 489 -16.35 4.60 23.83
N ASP A 490 -17.21 4.91 24.79
CA ASP A 490 -18.47 4.21 25.07
C ASP A 490 -19.55 4.42 24.00
N GLY A 491 -19.36 5.39 23.10
CA GLY A 491 -20.28 5.68 22.01
C GLY A 491 -21.34 6.75 22.31
N ASP A 492 -21.15 7.54 23.37
CA ASP A 492 -22.01 8.66 23.72
C ASP A 492 -21.84 9.82 22.73
N LEU A 493 -22.64 9.78 21.66
CA LEU A 493 -22.59 10.75 20.57
C LEU A 493 -23.37 12.03 20.90
N LYS A 494 -22.72 13.19 20.75
CA LYS A 494 -23.32 14.52 20.73
C LYS A 494 -23.09 15.16 19.37
N THR A 495 -24.12 15.79 18.79
CA THR A 495 -24.03 16.39 17.47
C THR A 495 -25.15 17.41 17.24
N ASN A 496 -24.86 18.46 16.48
CA ASN A 496 -25.85 19.36 15.87
C ASN A 496 -26.03 19.10 14.36
N SER A 497 -25.34 18.09 13.81
CA SER A 497 -25.38 17.78 12.38
C SER A 497 -26.74 17.21 12.00
N PRO A 498 -27.33 17.65 10.87
CA PRO A 498 -28.59 17.10 10.39
C PRO A 498 -28.44 15.64 9.97
N ASP A 499 -29.57 14.93 9.90
CA ASP A 499 -29.61 13.55 9.39
C ASP A 499 -29.20 13.52 7.91
N GLY A 500 -28.16 12.75 7.59
CA GLY A 500 -27.68 12.53 6.23
C GLY A 500 -26.21 12.92 6.02
N PRO A 501 -25.64 12.63 4.84
CA PRO A 501 -24.25 12.92 4.56
C PRO A 501 -24.02 14.41 4.25
N ASN A 502 -23.02 15.00 4.89
CA ASN A 502 -22.53 16.34 4.58
C ASN A 502 -21.35 16.25 3.59
N ALA A 503 -21.52 16.71 2.36
CA ALA A 503 -20.44 16.76 1.38
C ALA A 503 -19.41 17.83 1.78
N VAL A 504 -18.14 17.43 1.87
CA VAL A 504 -17.03 18.31 2.27
C VAL A 504 -16.00 18.53 1.17
N THR A 505 -16.01 17.72 0.11
CA THR A 505 -15.19 17.95 -1.10
C THR A 505 -16.05 17.66 -2.32
N TRP A 506 -16.06 18.58 -3.29
CA TRP A 506 -16.79 18.40 -4.55
C TRP A 506 -16.10 19.11 -5.72
N GLY A 507 -16.49 18.72 -6.93
CA GLY A 507 -15.94 19.25 -8.18
C GLY A 507 -17.02 19.48 -9.22
N VAL A 508 -16.85 20.56 -9.98
CA VAL A 508 -17.71 20.94 -11.10
C VAL A 508 -16.87 20.95 -12.37
N PHE A 509 -17.25 20.11 -13.34
CA PHE A 509 -16.45 19.87 -14.54
C PHE A 509 -17.28 20.12 -15.81
N PRO A 510 -16.68 20.68 -16.87
CA PRO A 510 -17.37 20.88 -18.14
C PRO A 510 -17.96 19.57 -18.68
N GLY A 511 -19.26 19.58 -19.00
CA GLY A 511 -19.95 18.44 -19.61
C GLY A 511 -20.17 17.24 -18.68
N LYS A 512 -20.03 17.40 -17.36
CA LYS A 512 -20.34 16.36 -16.36
C LYS A 512 -21.24 16.89 -15.24
N GLU A 513 -21.93 15.97 -14.58
CA GLU A 513 -22.61 16.25 -13.31
C GLU A 513 -21.60 16.56 -12.19
N ILE A 514 -22.09 17.14 -11.10
CA ILE A 514 -21.28 17.44 -9.91
C ILE A 514 -20.80 16.13 -9.29
N VAL A 515 -19.51 16.05 -8.98
CA VAL A 515 -18.90 14.91 -8.29
C VAL A 515 -18.59 15.33 -6.86
N GLN A 516 -19.04 14.54 -5.87
CA GLN A 516 -18.87 14.84 -4.44
C GLN A 516 -18.17 13.66 -3.72
N PRO A 517 -16.85 13.52 -3.89
CA PRO A 517 -16.15 12.29 -3.52
C PRO A 517 -15.84 12.13 -2.04
N THR A 518 -16.10 13.14 -1.22
CA THR A 518 -15.78 13.12 0.20
C THR A 518 -16.91 13.71 1.03
N ILE A 519 -17.29 12.98 2.07
CA ILE A 519 -18.41 13.31 2.95
C ILE A 519 -18.03 13.14 4.42
N VAL A 520 -18.89 13.66 5.28
CA VAL A 520 -18.96 13.39 6.71
C VAL A 520 -20.37 12.88 7.03
N GLU A 521 -20.49 11.76 7.74
CA GLU A 521 -21.79 11.19 8.14
C GLU A 521 -21.67 10.33 9.42
N THR A 522 -22.78 10.19 10.14
CA THR A 522 -22.86 9.63 11.50
C THR A 522 -22.41 8.16 11.61
N VAL A 523 -22.91 7.26 10.74
CA VAL A 523 -22.69 5.80 10.85
C VAL A 523 -21.23 5.47 10.60
N SER A 524 -20.64 6.03 9.55
CA SER A 524 -19.20 5.91 9.27
C SER A 524 -18.35 6.52 10.38
N PHE A 525 -18.77 7.62 11.00
CA PHE A 525 -18.02 8.21 12.11
C PHE A 525 -18.00 7.28 13.34
N LEU A 526 -19.12 6.64 13.65
CA LEU A 526 -19.20 5.66 14.74
C LEU A 526 -18.38 4.40 14.44
N ALA A 527 -18.37 3.93 13.19
CA ALA A 527 -17.52 2.82 12.78
C ALA A 527 -16.02 3.17 12.81
N TRP A 528 -15.67 4.41 12.47
CA TRP A 528 -14.30 4.93 12.58
C TRP A 528 -13.87 5.09 14.04
N LYS A 529 -14.74 5.61 14.91
CA LYS A 529 -14.51 5.73 16.35
C LYS A 529 -13.97 4.44 16.95
N ASP A 530 -14.59 3.30 16.63
CA ASP A 530 -14.17 2.01 17.19
C ASP A 530 -12.74 1.66 16.77
N GLU A 531 -12.37 1.95 15.52
CA GLU A 531 -10.99 1.79 15.04
C GLU A 531 -10.05 2.79 15.73
N PHE A 532 -10.44 4.05 15.84
CA PHE A 532 -9.66 5.09 16.48
C PHE A 532 -9.25 4.71 17.91
N TYR A 533 -10.23 4.32 18.74
CA TYR A 533 -9.96 3.91 20.13
C TYR A 533 -9.21 2.57 20.21
N ARG A 534 -9.48 1.63 19.29
CA ARG A 534 -8.71 0.38 19.20
C ARG A 534 -7.23 0.65 18.93
N LEU A 535 -6.91 1.54 17.98
CA LEU A 535 -5.52 1.88 17.65
C LEU A 535 -4.80 2.54 18.81
N GLY A 536 -5.49 3.39 19.59
CA GLY A 536 -4.95 3.93 20.82
C GLY A 536 -4.67 2.86 21.88
N GLN A 537 -5.56 1.87 22.03
CA GLN A 537 -5.34 0.73 22.92
C GLN A 537 -4.16 -0.15 22.44
N ASP A 538 -4.02 -0.37 21.14
CA ASP A 538 -2.89 -1.09 20.57
C ASP A 538 -1.57 -0.34 20.80
N TRP A 539 -1.59 0.99 20.71
CA TRP A 539 -0.43 1.82 21.05
C TRP A 539 -0.08 1.68 22.53
N ALA A 540 -1.05 1.73 23.44
CA ALA A 540 -0.82 1.50 24.86
C ALA A 540 -0.24 0.10 25.13
N ASN A 541 -0.74 -0.92 24.41
CA ASN A 541 -0.28 -2.30 24.49
C ASN A 541 1.15 -2.52 23.95
N CYS A 542 1.73 -1.55 23.22
CA CYS A 542 3.15 -1.59 22.89
C CYS A 542 4.02 -1.51 24.15
N HIS A 543 3.53 -0.88 25.21
CA HIS A 543 4.22 -0.69 26.48
C HIS A 543 3.81 -1.73 27.54
N SER A 544 4.66 -1.93 28.55
CA SER A 544 4.36 -2.87 29.63
C SER A 544 3.15 -2.41 30.46
N SER A 545 2.38 -3.36 30.99
CA SER A 545 1.16 -3.14 31.81
C SER A 545 1.36 -2.24 33.03
N VAL A 546 2.60 -2.13 33.51
CA VAL A 546 2.96 -1.34 34.69
C VAL A 546 3.70 -0.04 34.34
N SER A 547 3.87 0.26 33.06
CA SER A 547 4.59 1.46 32.63
C SER A 547 3.71 2.72 32.75
N PRO A 548 4.31 3.87 33.13
CA PRO A 548 3.67 5.17 32.99
C PRO A 548 3.08 5.43 31.60
N SER A 549 3.80 4.99 30.55
CA SER A 549 3.39 5.21 29.16
C SER A 549 2.10 4.53 28.81
N ARG A 550 1.92 3.30 29.27
CA ARG A 550 0.65 2.62 29.07
C ARG A 550 -0.49 3.34 29.78
N TYR A 551 -0.26 3.74 31.03
CA TYR A 551 -1.28 4.41 31.83
C TYR A 551 -1.75 5.73 31.21
N VAL A 552 -0.82 6.59 30.78
CA VAL A 552 -1.21 7.89 30.17
C VAL A 552 -1.95 7.71 28.84
N ILE A 553 -1.58 6.70 28.03
CA ILE A 553 -2.29 6.43 26.76
C ILE A 553 -3.67 5.83 27.03
N GLU A 554 -3.79 4.90 27.99
CA GLU A 554 -5.08 4.30 28.37
C GLU A 554 -6.03 5.36 28.96
N ASP A 555 -5.56 6.20 29.89
CA ASP A 555 -6.37 7.28 30.46
C ASP A 555 -6.86 8.28 29.39
N LEU A 556 -5.96 8.66 28.47
CA LEU A 556 -6.29 9.51 27.33
C LEU A 556 -7.39 8.84 26.47
N MET A 557 -7.27 7.55 26.15
CA MET A 557 -8.26 6.81 25.36
C MET A 557 -9.58 6.55 26.11
N ASP A 558 -9.56 6.46 27.44
CA ASP A 558 -10.74 6.16 28.23
C ASP A 558 -11.59 7.41 28.52
N THR A 559 -10.97 8.59 28.57
CA THR A 559 -11.65 9.79 29.09
C THR A 559 -11.89 10.92 28.07
N TRP A 560 -11.15 10.95 26.96
CA TRP A 560 -11.24 12.04 25.98
C TRP A 560 -12.24 11.74 24.87
N TYR A 561 -12.69 12.81 24.20
CA TYR A 561 -13.67 12.77 23.12
C TYR A 561 -13.00 12.92 21.76
N LEU A 562 -13.38 12.07 20.82
CA LEU A 562 -13.10 12.26 19.40
C LEU A 562 -14.14 13.23 18.82
N VAL A 563 -13.67 14.35 18.29
CA VAL A 563 -14.53 15.40 17.74
C VAL A 563 -14.16 15.66 16.29
N ASN A 564 -15.14 15.63 15.40
CA ASN A 564 -14.98 16.19 14.05
C ASN A 564 -15.86 17.44 13.88
N ILE A 565 -15.32 18.45 13.19
CA ILE A 565 -15.92 19.77 13.01
C ILE A 565 -15.84 20.13 11.53
N VAL A 566 -16.95 20.58 10.96
CA VAL A 566 -17.04 21.08 9.58
C VAL A 566 -17.55 22.52 9.60
N HIS A 567 -16.85 23.41 8.90
CA HIS A 567 -17.32 24.77 8.61
C HIS A 567 -18.06 24.76 7.27
N ASN A 568 -19.38 24.99 7.29
CA ASN A 568 -20.22 24.86 6.11
C ASN A 568 -20.10 26.02 5.12
N ASP A 569 -19.75 27.21 5.61
CA ASP A 569 -19.29 28.30 4.74
C ASP A 569 -17.85 28.04 4.31
N PHE A 570 -17.69 27.46 3.11
CA PHE A 570 -16.40 27.15 2.50
C PHE A 570 -15.63 28.40 2.03
N MET A 571 -16.22 29.60 2.13
CA MET A 571 -15.49 30.85 1.85
C MET A 571 -14.65 31.30 3.05
N VAL A 572 -14.94 30.78 4.24
CA VAL A 572 -14.19 31.06 5.47
C VAL A 572 -13.07 30.02 5.66
N THR A 573 -11.81 30.45 5.53
CA THR A 573 -10.66 29.54 5.50
C THR A 573 -10.19 29.08 6.89
N HIS A 574 -10.22 29.97 7.89
CA HIS A 574 -9.66 29.70 9.23
C HIS A 574 -10.72 29.72 10.36
N GLY A 575 -12.01 29.69 10.02
CA GLY A 575 -13.10 29.84 11.01
C GLY A 575 -13.08 28.77 12.11
N ILE A 576 -12.69 27.53 11.77
CA ILE A 576 -12.58 26.44 12.75
C ILE A 576 -11.56 26.75 13.85
N PHE A 577 -10.42 27.37 13.52
CA PHE A 577 -9.34 27.56 14.48
C PHE A 577 -9.70 28.57 15.58
N GLN A 578 -10.55 29.56 15.26
CA GLN A 578 -11.02 30.58 16.20
C GLN A 578 -11.82 29.98 17.37
N LEU A 579 -12.41 28.79 17.19
CA LEU A 579 -13.11 28.07 18.26
C LEU A 579 -12.20 27.78 19.45
N PHE A 580 -10.91 27.63 19.20
CA PHE A 580 -9.92 27.24 20.20
C PHE A 580 -9.24 28.45 20.86
N ASP A 581 -9.59 29.69 20.50
CA ASP A 581 -8.94 30.88 21.02
C ASP A 581 -9.05 30.96 22.55
N GLY A 582 -7.91 31.12 23.22
CA GLY A 582 -7.82 31.20 24.67
C GLY A 582 -8.06 29.88 25.42
N LEU A 583 -8.23 28.74 24.71
CA LEU A 583 -8.31 27.41 25.33
C LEU A 583 -6.93 26.75 25.39
N GLN A 584 -6.65 26.04 26.46
CA GLN A 584 -5.43 25.25 26.64
C GLN A 584 -5.65 24.18 27.70
N VAL A 585 -5.22 22.95 27.42
CA VAL A 585 -5.23 21.88 28.42
C VAL A 585 -4.26 22.24 29.55
N GLU A 586 -4.77 22.27 30.78
CA GLU A 586 -3.99 22.60 31.97
C GLU A 586 -3.14 21.40 32.42
N ASP A 587 -2.10 21.65 33.22
CA ASP A 587 -1.27 20.62 33.86
C ASP A 587 -0.70 19.51 32.94
N MET A 588 -0.49 19.80 31.64
CA MET A 588 -0.05 18.77 30.68
C MET A 588 1.29 18.12 31.04
N GLU A 589 2.16 18.82 31.77
CA GLU A 589 3.48 18.34 32.20
C GLU A 589 3.40 17.34 33.38
N LYS A 590 2.24 17.23 34.03
CA LYS A 590 2.06 16.37 35.20
C LYS A 590 2.24 14.91 34.78
N PRO A 591 3.23 14.19 35.35
CA PRO A 591 3.40 12.78 35.07
C PRO A 591 2.18 11.98 35.54
N MET A 592 1.65 11.14 34.67
CA MET A 592 0.55 10.24 34.99
C MET A 592 1.14 8.88 35.37
N HIS A 593 1.07 8.52 36.65
CA HIS A 593 1.57 7.27 37.19
C HIS A 593 0.52 6.63 38.09
N THR A 594 0.51 5.30 38.14
CA THR A 594 -0.25 4.57 39.15
C THR A 594 0.41 4.78 40.51
N THR A 595 -0.32 5.32 41.49
CA THR A 595 0.07 5.17 42.89
C THR A 595 -0.09 3.69 43.26
N GLY A 596 0.99 2.93 43.18
CA GLY A 596 1.00 1.53 43.62
C GLY A 596 0.81 1.46 45.13
N THR A 597 -0.40 1.17 45.59
CA THR A 597 -0.63 0.59 46.92
C THR A 597 -0.76 -0.92 46.74
N PRO A 598 0.18 -1.75 47.19
CA PRO A 598 -0.11 -3.15 47.40
C PRO A 598 -1.09 -3.21 48.58
N ASN A 599 -2.32 -3.69 48.36
CA ASN A 599 -3.19 -4.12 49.45
C ASN A 599 -2.53 -5.31 50.16
N GLY A 600 -1.67 -5.00 51.14
CA GLY A 600 -1.22 -5.93 52.15
C GLY A 600 -2.11 -5.76 53.37
N ASP A 601 -3.10 -6.65 53.53
CA ASP A 601 -3.81 -6.82 54.78
C ASP A 601 -2.82 -7.31 55.85
N ALA A 602 -2.32 -6.35 56.64
CA ALA A 602 -1.58 -6.62 57.85
C ALA A 602 -2.58 -6.86 59.00
N HIS A 603 -2.94 -8.12 59.22
CA HIS A 603 -3.40 -8.56 60.54
C HIS A 603 -2.29 -9.31 61.27
N ALA A 604 -1.86 -8.70 62.37
CA ALA A 604 -0.87 -9.19 63.32
C ALA A 604 -1.34 -10.42 64.10
N ASN A 605 -0.46 -11.41 64.31
CA ASN A 605 0.07 -11.75 65.64
C ASN A 605 1.03 -12.96 65.63
N GLY A 606 2.24 -12.72 66.14
CA GLY A 606 2.92 -13.54 67.16
C GLY A 606 3.46 -14.94 66.81
N THR A 607 4.80 -15.02 66.69
CA THR A 607 5.73 -16.00 67.33
C THR A 607 5.27 -17.46 67.45
N THR A 608 6.01 -18.48 66.99
CA THR A 608 7.36 -18.86 67.43
C THR A 608 7.91 -20.01 66.57
N GLU A 609 9.25 -20.13 66.54
CA GLU A 609 10.10 -21.14 65.89
C GLU A 609 9.61 -22.60 65.95
N LYS A 610 9.83 -23.34 64.85
CA LYS A 610 10.49 -24.66 64.86
C LYS A 610 10.88 -25.15 63.46
N THR A 611 12.16 -25.51 63.35
CA THR A 611 12.85 -26.29 62.32
C THR A 611 12.17 -27.62 62.03
N VAL A 612 12.02 -27.98 60.74
CA VAL A 612 12.10 -29.37 60.24
C VAL A 612 12.60 -29.35 58.78
N GLU A 613 13.73 -30.02 58.54
CA GLU A 613 14.26 -30.41 57.22
C GLU A 613 13.29 -31.34 56.48
N LEU A 614 13.19 -31.25 55.15
CA LEU A 614 12.85 -32.41 54.32
C LEU A 614 13.49 -32.30 52.92
N ASN A 615 14.39 -33.26 52.66
CA ASN A 615 14.91 -33.66 51.35
C ASN A 615 13.80 -34.10 50.39
N GLY A 616 14.02 -33.96 49.08
CA GLY A 616 13.37 -34.83 48.09
C GLY A 616 13.14 -34.25 46.69
N SER A 617 14.17 -34.32 45.86
CA SER A 617 14.17 -34.60 44.40
C SER A 617 12.84 -34.83 43.67
N ASN A 618 12.57 -34.09 42.57
CA ASN A 618 12.64 -34.62 41.19
C ASN A 618 12.08 -33.65 40.13
N GLY A 619 12.87 -33.44 39.06
CA GLY A 619 12.37 -33.44 37.68
C GLY A 619 11.91 -32.11 37.08
N GLU A 620 12.86 -31.26 36.66
CA GLU A 620 12.61 -30.21 35.67
C GLU A 620 12.22 -30.84 34.31
N LYS A 621 11.05 -30.45 33.78
CA LYS A 621 10.75 -30.51 32.34
C LYS A 621 10.96 -29.12 31.76
N THR A 622 11.87 -29.01 30.81
CA THR A 622 12.21 -27.80 30.06
C THR A 622 11.02 -27.22 29.29
N LYS A 623 10.85 -25.89 29.36
CA LYS A 623 9.82 -25.04 28.73
C LYS A 623 9.70 -25.12 27.19
N ILE A 624 10.36 -26.06 26.52
CA ILE A 624 10.39 -26.20 25.07
C ILE A 624 9.38 -27.25 24.56
N GLU A 625 8.97 -28.23 25.39
CA GLU A 625 7.98 -29.23 24.97
C GLU A 625 6.52 -28.75 25.10
N VAL A 626 6.23 -27.81 26.01
CA VAL A 626 4.86 -27.27 26.21
C VAL A 626 4.43 -26.34 25.06
N ALA A 627 5.38 -25.69 24.36
CA ALA A 627 5.10 -24.83 23.21
C ALA A 627 4.77 -25.62 21.92
N SER A 628 5.29 -26.85 21.79
CA SER A 628 5.03 -27.73 20.64
C SER A 628 3.58 -28.24 20.62
N ASP A 629 3.02 -28.55 21.80
CA ASP A 629 1.69 -29.14 21.89
C ASP A 629 0.55 -28.10 21.78
N ALA A 630 0.82 -26.84 22.14
CA ALA A 630 -0.09 -25.72 21.90
C ALA A 630 -0.22 -25.38 20.40
N LEU A 631 0.87 -25.47 19.63
CA LEU A 631 0.89 -25.23 18.17
C LEU A 631 0.15 -26.33 17.38
N LYS A 632 0.18 -27.58 17.85
CA LYS A 632 -0.58 -28.69 17.23
C LYS A 632 -2.08 -28.60 17.50
N SER A 633 -2.48 -28.07 18.66
CA SER A 633 -3.89 -27.86 19.01
C SER A 633 -4.54 -26.75 18.16
N ALA A 634 -3.82 -25.66 17.88
CA ALA A 634 -4.29 -24.57 17.02
C ALA A 634 -4.47 -24.97 15.54
N ALA A 635 -3.59 -25.83 15.01
CA ALA A 635 -3.72 -26.35 13.64
C ALA A 635 -4.92 -27.31 13.48
N SER A 636 -5.23 -28.11 14.50
CA SER A 636 -6.40 -28.99 14.54
C SER A 636 -7.73 -28.22 14.57
N ALA A 637 -7.79 -27.08 15.27
CA ALA A 637 -8.99 -26.25 15.36
C ALA A 637 -9.35 -25.55 14.02
N LEU A 638 -8.34 -25.11 13.24
CA LEU A 638 -8.54 -24.53 11.91
C LEU A 638 -8.99 -25.53 10.85
N THR A 639 -8.70 -26.82 11.03
CA THR A 639 -9.03 -27.86 10.03
C THR A 639 -10.44 -28.44 10.25
N ASN A 640 -10.97 -28.39 11.48
CA ASN A 640 -12.30 -28.89 11.80
C ASN A 640 -13.44 -27.89 11.59
N GLY A 641 -13.14 -26.61 11.37
CA GLY A 641 -14.14 -25.56 11.06
C GLY A 641 -14.69 -25.55 9.64
N LEU A 642 -14.09 -26.32 8.71
CA LEU A 642 -14.43 -26.30 7.28
C LEU A 642 -15.23 -27.53 6.79
N ASN A 643 -15.54 -28.51 7.65
CA ASN A 643 -16.27 -29.73 7.27
C ASN A 643 -17.72 -29.81 7.81
N GLY A 644 -18.29 -28.69 8.24
CA GLY A 644 -19.56 -28.65 8.99
C GLY A 644 -20.85 -28.27 8.23
N LEU A 645 -20.85 -28.12 6.91
CA LEU A 645 -22.06 -27.77 6.14
C LEU A 645 -22.40 -28.86 5.12
N LYS A 646 -23.17 -29.86 5.56
CA LYS A 646 -23.93 -30.74 4.66
C LYS A 646 -25.28 -30.09 4.36
N VAL A 647 -25.49 -29.73 3.10
CA VAL A 647 -26.80 -29.40 2.54
C VAL A 647 -27.61 -30.70 2.44
N SER A 648 -28.74 -30.77 3.15
CA SER A 648 -29.76 -31.79 2.92
C SER A 648 -30.75 -31.28 1.86
N ASN A 649 -30.85 -32.04 0.77
CA ASN A 649 -31.77 -31.99 -0.39
C ASN A 649 -32.82 -30.89 -0.47
#